data_AF-A0A2U3YY91-F1
#
_entry.id   AF-A0A2U3YY91-F1
#
_cell.length_a   1.000
_cell.length_b   1.000
_cell.length_c   1.000
_cell.angle_alpha   90.00
_cell.angle_beta   90.00
_cell.angle_gamma   90.00
#
_symmetry.space_group_name_H-M   'P 1'
#
loop_
_entity.id
_entity.type
_entity.pdbx_description
1 polymer ?
#
loop_
_entity_poly.entity_id
_entity_poly.type
_entity_poly.pdbx_seq_one_letter_code
_entity_poly.pdbx_strand_id
1 'polypeptide(L)'
;MLKNGQSILICDLLPPNYRKAQLTEWQSSLNSLNKHLDTYHMDCMMRIRLQYEKTWQECLAHVQKCKKQLLDWKAFTEEEAESLVSPYFFQTVGVLQSEVEEKLELWDKSFEDLAKQTEWQSSGLFSYFQEAVQLWEAHESVLSAQDLELEKRMEQQQHKHSLEEQAQEAHLDKLLDQLRQQSHEETLKIHLEKAKDFLKNMKYRYECFHKLLTKEVMEYPVIILKELNSYSSTLSRHFYVREIFEQTLDGEVIFKLREPEAHEKHFQESMRKWRSKQRAKVEMSKSEEGESSGTSPSRPAEETEEDDQGFESSLTEEMAVSQQEQSVLSDKMDESSEESVQESEKMQVERDSSLKSSLNQENVMVQEEEMEEEKRKEEEEKAKVEEREKEKRKKKKKKKEEEKEEEEEEEHESLFMDEAEAQEENLGKISDEDMESFTTSSGHTYFVFLTLEQKEESCKKPHSNLSTILINDISSANFLEQVIIPSRLVLQIKKQLRAGFFDHLEKWFDQCVLKTRVMVTTKINELESELELRQHLHEPRAKRIEKDIHNVRAAELLLHQERLDSHCAGVTETLRKERLMFCQFQEEQNIKSKNFRRKIYDMEHIFLNATKSQRLVSLSSTLHRELLSYVDVIQVSLRSFRQYLEESMGKLRLTNIEFIKHCRLFSEGGNFSSEEIDLVCHRLEKEASRIEFVESLIMINMEKMESEYLDQANDVINKFESKFHNLAVDLIFIEKIQRLLTNLQVNIKCEVGQIHSSPAC
;
A
#
# COMPACT_ATOMS: atom_id res chain seq x y z
N MET A 1 2.03 60.88 -3.11
CA MET A 1 2.47 59.77 -3.98
C MET A 1 3.67 60.20 -4.83
N LEU A 2 4.43 59.24 -5.37
CA LEU A 2 5.88 59.37 -5.59
C LEU A 2 6.31 60.11 -6.88
N LYS A 3 7.44 60.82 -6.78
CA LYS A 3 8.37 60.99 -7.91
C LYS A 3 9.36 59.82 -7.93
N ASN A 4 9.08 58.78 -8.72
CA ASN A 4 10.06 58.01 -9.51
C ASN A 4 9.43 56.74 -10.11
N GLY A 5 9.43 56.63 -11.45
CA GLY A 5 9.40 55.35 -12.17
C GLY A 5 8.08 54.58 -12.17
N GLN A 6 7.69 54.01 -11.03
CA GLN A 6 6.59 53.05 -10.91
C GLN A 6 5.65 53.46 -9.77
N SER A 7 4.41 53.78 -10.14
CA SER A 7 3.31 53.85 -9.18
C SER A 7 2.82 52.43 -8.94
N ILE A 8 3.20 51.82 -7.82
CA ILE A 8 2.60 50.56 -7.36
C ILE A 8 1.09 50.79 -7.24
N LEU A 9 0.32 50.15 -8.10
CA LEU A 9 -1.13 50.13 -8.02
C LEU A 9 -1.52 49.11 -6.94
N ILE A 10 -2.68 49.33 -6.30
CA ILE A 10 -3.22 48.37 -5.30
C ILE A 10 -3.41 46.98 -5.95
N CYS A 11 -3.68 46.94 -7.26
CA CYS A 11 -3.75 45.72 -8.07
C CYS A 11 -2.42 44.95 -8.19
N ASP A 12 -1.27 45.62 -8.08
CA ASP A 12 0.06 44.98 -8.18
C ASP A 12 0.43 44.26 -6.87
N LEU A 13 -0.26 44.58 -5.77
CA LEU A 13 -0.09 43.93 -4.47
C LEU A 13 -0.99 42.70 -4.30
N LEU A 14 -2.10 42.59 -5.04
CA LEU A 14 -3.05 41.48 -4.91
C LEU A 14 -2.47 40.15 -5.44
N PRO A 15 -2.89 39.00 -4.88
CA PRO A 15 -2.69 37.71 -5.52
C PRO A 15 -3.27 37.66 -6.95
N PRO A 16 -2.69 36.89 -7.88
CA PRO A 16 -1.47 36.09 -7.74
C PRO A 16 -0.17 36.90 -8.02
N ASN A 17 -0.27 38.21 -8.31
CA ASN A 17 0.89 39.04 -8.67
C ASN A 17 1.74 39.46 -7.46
N TYR A 18 1.15 39.42 -6.26
CA TYR A 18 1.78 39.70 -4.98
C TYR A 18 3.22 39.18 -4.86
N ARG A 19 4.10 40.01 -4.30
CA ARG A 19 5.37 39.56 -3.72
C ARG A 19 5.58 40.21 -2.37
N LYS A 20 5.98 39.40 -1.39
CA LYS A 20 6.34 39.84 -0.02
C LYS A 20 7.29 41.04 0.00
N ALA A 21 8.27 41.05 -0.92
CA ALA A 21 9.19 42.17 -1.11
C ALA A 21 8.48 43.49 -1.47
N GLN A 22 7.53 43.47 -2.42
CA GLN A 22 6.78 44.66 -2.86
C GLN A 22 5.86 45.20 -1.75
N LEU A 23 5.26 44.31 -0.94
CA LEU A 23 4.51 44.73 0.25
C LEU A 23 5.42 45.40 1.29
N THR A 24 6.62 44.86 1.55
CA THR A 24 7.58 45.50 2.47
C THR A 24 8.17 46.81 1.92
N GLU A 25 8.34 46.92 0.60
CA GLU A 25 8.77 48.14 -0.09
C GLU A 25 7.69 49.23 -0.05
N TRP A 26 6.42 48.87 -0.27
CA TRP A 26 5.28 49.77 -0.12
C TRP A 26 5.16 50.30 1.32
N GLN A 27 5.25 49.42 2.33
CA GLN A 27 5.15 49.81 3.74
C GLN A 27 6.34 50.68 4.20
N SER A 28 7.56 50.35 3.79
CA SER A 28 8.74 51.18 4.10
C SER A 28 8.69 52.53 3.38
N SER A 29 8.17 52.59 2.15
CA SER A 29 7.93 53.85 1.42
C SER A 29 6.88 54.72 2.09
N LEU A 30 5.77 54.13 2.56
CA LEU A 30 4.71 54.83 3.28
C LEU A 30 5.23 55.39 4.62
N ASN A 31 5.94 54.57 5.40
CA ASN A 31 6.54 54.99 6.66
C ASN A 31 7.64 56.06 6.46
N SER A 32 8.39 56.00 5.36
CA SER A 32 9.35 57.04 5.00
C SER A 32 8.68 58.36 4.61
N LEU A 33 7.50 58.32 3.96
CA LEU A 33 6.73 59.51 3.62
C LEU A 33 6.12 60.15 4.89
N ASN A 34 5.57 59.34 5.79
CA ASN A 34 5.04 59.79 7.07
C ASN A 34 6.12 60.51 7.90
N LYS A 35 7.31 59.91 8.02
CA LYS A 35 8.46 60.53 8.71
C LYS A 35 8.97 61.82 8.04
N HIS A 36 8.89 61.91 6.71
CA HIS A 36 9.27 63.14 6.00
C HIS A 36 8.27 64.28 6.25
N LEU A 37 6.97 63.96 6.30
CA LEU A 37 5.90 64.91 6.62
C LEU A 37 6.02 65.41 8.08
N ASP A 38 6.25 64.50 9.02
CA ASP A 38 6.52 64.80 10.43
C ASP A 38 7.75 65.72 10.60
N THR A 39 8.88 65.38 9.96
CA THR A 39 10.09 66.22 9.94
C THR A 39 9.81 67.64 9.40
N TYR A 40 8.93 67.76 8.40
CA TYR A 40 8.53 69.05 7.84
C TYR A 40 7.66 69.87 8.81
N HIS A 41 6.79 69.24 9.60
CA HIS A 41 6.05 69.91 10.67
C HIS A 41 6.98 70.42 11.77
N MET A 42 7.97 69.62 12.19
CA MET A 42 8.97 70.05 13.18
C MET A 42 9.78 71.27 12.71
N ASP A 43 10.24 71.30 11.45
CA ASP A 43 10.93 72.45 10.86
C ASP A 43 10.01 73.69 10.76
N CYS A 44 8.73 73.52 10.42
CA CYS A 44 7.76 74.60 10.44
C CYS A 44 7.56 75.17 11.86
N MET A 45 7.32 74.32 12.86
CA MET A 45 7.15 74.72 14.26
C MET A 45 8.41 75.38 14.83
N MET A 46 9.60 74.90 14.48
CA MET A 46 10.87 75.52 14.86
C MET A 46 11.01 76.94 14.29
N ARG A 47 10.66 77.15 13.01
CA ARG A 47 10.68 78.48 12.37
C ARG A 47 9.66 79.44 12.99
N ILE A 48 8.48 78.93 13.33
CA ILE A 48 7.42 79.72 13.98
C ILE A 48 7.88 80.15 15.39
N ARG A 49 8.36 79.21 16.22
CA ARG A 49 8.93 79.50 17.56
C ARG A 49 10.08 80.53 17.46
N LEU A 50 11.00 80.39 16.50
CA LEU A 50 12.09 81.34 16.27
C LEU A 50 11.63 82.75 15.87
N GLN A 51 10.57 82.85 15.05
CA GLN A 51 10.01 84.14 14.62
C GLN A 51 9.25 84.84 15.78
N TYR A 52 8.58 84.08 16.65
CA TYR A 52 7.99 84.63 17.88
C TYR A 52 9.06 85.11 18.86
N GLU A 53 10.11 84.33 19.13
CA GLU A 53 11.26 84.73 19.96
C GLU A 53 11.89 86.04 19.47
N LYS A 54 12.15 86.18 18.16
CA LYS A 54 12.63 87.43 17.57
C LYS A 54 11.67 88.60 17.79
N THR A 55 10.37 88.37 17.62
CA THR A 55 9.33 89.38 17.88
C THR A 55 9.32 89.79 19.36
N TRP A 56 9.60 88.84 20.27
CA TRP A 56 9.70 89.09 21.71
C TRP A 56 10.91 89.95 22.08
N GLN A 57 12.07 89.68 21.48
CA GLN A 57 13.25 90.53 21.62
C GLN A 57 12.99 91.97 21.14
N GLU A 58 12.25 92.13 20.04
CA GLU A 58 11.82 93.44 19.53
C GLU A 58 10.81 94.15 20.48
N CYS A 59 9.85 93.41 21.05
CA CYS A 59 8.93 93.92 22.06
C CYS A 59 9.64 94.37 23.35
N LEU A 60 10.55 93.55 23.88
CA LEU A 60 11.35 93.87 25.08
C LEU A 60 12.24 95.11 24.85
N ALA A 61 12.86 95.22 23.66
CA ALA A 61 13.59 96.42 23.28
C ALA A 61 12.68 97.66 23.19
N HIS A 62 11.43 97.50 22.74
CA HIS A 62 10.46 98.61 22.72
C HIS A 62 9.99 99.00 24.14
N VAL A 63 9.85 98.06 25.08
CA VAL A 63 9.57 98.38 26.49
C VAL A 63 10.70 99.21 27.11
N GLN A 64 11.96 98.81 26.90
CA GLN A 64 13.13 99.59 27.36
C GLN A 64 13.19 100.99 26.73
N LYS A 65 12.82 101.12 25.45
CA LYS A 65 12.70 102.41 24.76
C LYS A 65 11.60 103.29 25.38
N CYS A 66 10.41 102.74 25.66
CA CYS A 66 9.32 103.47 26.33
C CYS A 66 9.73 103.93 27.74
N LYS A 67 10.33 103.04 28.54
CA LYS A 67 10.89 103.36 29.86
C LYS A 67 11.87 104.53 29.79
N LYS A 68 12.81 104.50 28.84
CA LYS A 68 13.77 105.59 28.63
C LYS A 68 13.08 106.92 28.27
N GLN A 69 12.08 106.90 27.39
CA GLN A 69 11.34 108.12 27.03
C GLN A 69 10.58 108.73 28.22
N LEU A 70 10.02 107.91 29.11
CA LEU A 70 9.35 108.38 30.33
C LEU A 70 10.32 109.02 31.34
N LEU A 71 11.55 108.50 31.42
CA LEU A 71 12.65 109.10 32.20
C LEU A 71 13.15 110.41 31.58
N ASP A 72 13.36 110.43 30.25
CA ASP A 72 13.77 111.64 29.51
C ASP A 72 12.73 112.79 29.66
N TRP A 73 11.44 112.46 29.80
CA TRP A 73 10.36 113.41 30.08
C TRP A 73 10.21 113.81 31.55
N LYS A 74 10.97 113.20 32.48
CA LYS A 74 10.83 113.38 33.93
C LYS A 74 9.44 113.07 34.48
N ALA A 75 8.72 112.15 33.84
CA ALA A 75 7.39 111.71 34.30
C ALA A 75 7.45 110.82 35.55
N PHE A 76 8.60 110.16 35.76
CA PHE A 76 8.92 109.29 36.89
C PHE A 76 10.39 109.46 37.26
N THR A 77 10.77 109.17 38.51
CA THR A 77 12.17 108.91 38.88
C THR A 77 12.64 107.53 38.38
N GLU A 78 13.95 107.27 38.42
CA GLU A 78 14.51 105.98 38.00
C GLU A 78 14.04 104.82 38.91
N GLU A 79 13.88 105.09 40.21
CA GLU A 79 13.33 104.13 41.18
C GLU A 79 11.83 103.84 40.94
N GLU A 80 11.02 104.86 40.63
CA GLU A 80 9.60 104.67 40.28
C GLU A 80 9.41 104.00 38.92
N ALA A 81 10.26 104.31 37.93
CA ALA A 81 10.23 103.66 36.63
C ALA A 81 10.58 102.16 36.74
N GLU A 82 11.52 101.78 37.60
CA GLU A 82 11.87 100.37 37.82
C GLU A 82 10.87 99.62 38.71
N SER A 83 10.22 100.30 39.66
CA SER A 83 9.29 99.67 40.62
C SER A 83 7.81 99.67 40.20
N LEU A 84 7.39 100.55 39.30
CA LEU A 84 5.98 100.66 38.85
C LEU A 84 5.82 100.47 37.33
N VAL A 85 6.70 101.08 36.53
CA VAL A 85 6.55 101.08 35.06
C VAL A 85 7.11 99.80 34.43
N SER A 86 8.31 99.38 34.80
CA SER A 86 8.89 98.10 34.37
C SER A 86 7.97 96.90 34.67
N PRO A 87 7.46 96.69 35.91
CA PRO A 87 6.63 95.53 36.21
C PRO A 87 5.31 95.50 35.44
N TYR A 88 4.66 96.64 35.23
CA TYR A 88 3.40 96.70 34.46
C TYR A 88 3.60 96.31 32.98
N PHE A 89 4.66 96.82 32.35
CA PHE A 89 4.99 96.42 30.97
C PHE A 89 5.42 94.96 30.87
N PHE A 90 6.25 94.46 31.79
CA PHE A 90 6.65 93.05 31.80
C PHE A 90 5.50 92.10 32.12
N GLN A 91 4.56 92.48 32.99
CA GLN A 91 3.32 91.73 33.22
C GLN A 91 2.46 91.68 31.95
N THR A 92 2.30 92.81 31.26
CA THR A 92 1.51 92.88 30.01
C THR A 92 2.14 92.05 28.89
N VAL A 93 3.46 92.11 28.72
CA VAL A 93 4.20 91.27 27.77
C VAL A 93 4.17 89.80 28.19
N GLY A 94 4.26 89.49 29.48
CA GLY A 94 4.19 88.13 30.00
C GLY A 94 2.84 87.45 29.78
N VAL A 95 1.72 88.17 29.94
CA VAL A 95 0.38 87.65 29.59
C VAL A 95 0.29 87.33 28.10
N LEU A 96 0.71 88.26 27.24
CA LEU A 96 0.77 88.04 25.79
C LEU A 96 1.74 86.92 25.39
N GLN A 97 2.77 86.65 26.21
CA GLN A 97 3.72 85.57 25.99
C GLN A 97 3.08 84.23 26.27
N SER A 98 2.46 84.07 27.44
CA SER A 98 1.76 82.84 27.81
C SER A 98 0.61 82.52 26.85
N GLU A 99 -0.15 83.52 26.40
CA GLU A 99 -1.20 83.36 25.37
C GLU A 99 -0.68 82.88 24.00
N VAL A 100 0.60 83.09 23.70
CA VAL A 100 1.27 82.64 22.46
C VAL A 100 1.94 81.29 22.68
N GLU A 101 2.63 81.09 23.80
CA GLU A 101 3.25 79.82 24.18
C GLU A 101 2.21 78.70 24.31
N GLU A 102 1.05 78.97 24.91
CA GLU A 102 -0.07 78.02 25.00
C GLU A 102 -0.58 77.61 23.61
N LYS A 103 -0.67 78.56 22.66
CA LYS A 103 -1.10 78.27 21.28
C LYS A 103 -0.03 77.50 20.49
N LEU A 104 1.26 77.79 20.71
CA LEU A 104 2.36 77.05 20.10
C LEU A 104 2.43 75.62 20.63
N GLU A 105 2.21 75.41 21.92
CA GLU A 105 2.16 74.09 22.54
C GLU A 105 0.93 73.29 22.06
N LEU A 106 -0.22 73.95 21.91
CA LEU A 106 -1.42 73.36 21.32
C LEU A 106 -1.18 72.91 19.87
N TRP A 107 -0.43 73.67 19.08
CA TRP A 107 -0.06 73.31 17.70
C TRP A 107 0.94 72.15 17.66
N ASP A 108 1.98 72.17 18.49
CA ASP A 108 3.00 71.10 18.57
C ASP A 108 2.33 69.76 18.90
N LYS A 109 1.46 69.76 19.92
CA LYS A 109 0.64 68.62 20.33
C LYS A 109 -0.34 68.17 19.24
N SER A 110 -0.92 69.10 18.48
CA SER A 110 -1.81 68.76 17.35
C SER A 110 -1.07 68.09 16.20
N PHE A 111 0.19 68.48 15.93
CA PHE A 111 1.05 67.79 14.97
C PHE A 111 1.51 66.42 15.49
N GLU A 112 1.81 66.28 16.78
CA GLU A 112 2.18 65.00 17.41
C GLU A 112 1.02 63.99 17.36
N ASP A 113 -0.20 64.41 17.71
CA ASP A 113 -1.41 63.57 17.61
C ASP A 113 -1.76 63.23 16.15
N LEU A 114 -1.51 64.15 15.21
CA LEU A 114 -1.65 63.90 13.76
C LEU A 114 -0.63 62.88 13.23
N ALA A 115 0.62 62.92 13.69
CA ALA A 115 1.65 61.95 13.33
C ALA A 115 1.27 60.55 13.84
N LYS A 116 0.85 60.44 15.11
CA LYS A 116 0.34 59.18 15.71
C LYS A 116 -0.86 58.63 14.96
N GLN A 117 -1.86 59.48 14.62
CA GLN A 117 -3.02 59.08 13.83
C GLN A 117 -2.61 58.55 12.45
N THR A 118 -1.66 59.22 11.79
CA THR A 118 -1.18 58.85 10.45
C THR A 118 -0.42 57.52 10.47
N GLU A 119 0.44 57.30 11.45
CA GLU A 119 1.14 56.02 11.65
C GLU A 119 0.15 54.89 11.95
N TRP A 120 -0.83 55.11 12.84
CA TRP A 120 -1.88 54.14 13.14
C TRP A 120 -2.73 53.78 11.92
N GLN A 121 -3.17 54.78 11.14
CA GLN A 121 -3.94 54.56 9.91
C GLN A 121 -3.13 53.76 8.88
N SER A 122 -1.85 54.06 8.69
CA SER A 122 -0.98 53.28 7.78
C SER A 122 -0.75 51.85 8.27
N SER A 123 -0.53 51.65 9.57
CA SER A 123 -0.28 50.33 10.17
C SER A 123 -1.53 49.44 10.15
N GLY A 124 -2.70 50.00 10.46
CA GLY A 124 -3.99 49.30 10.39
C GLY A 124 -4.50 49.07 8.96
N LEU A 125 -3.98 49.79 7.96
CA LEU A 125 -4.18 49.47 6.55
C LEU A 125 -3.24 48.33 6.11
N PHE A 126 -1.99 48.35 6.57
CA PHE A 126 -1.00 47.30 6.30
C PHE A 126 -1.40 45.96 6.90
N SER A 127 -1.82 45.90 8.17
CA SER A 127 -2.20 44.63 8.81
C SER A 127 -3.45 44.01 8.16
N TYR A 128 -4.49 44.82 7.91
CA TYR A 128 -5.71 44.41 7.20
C TYR A 128 -5.44 43.75 5.84
N PHE A 129 -4.40 44.21 5.14
CA PHE A 129 -3.91 43.60 3.91
C PHE A 129 -3.05 42.35 4.16
N GLN A 130 -2.06 42.45 5.05
CA GLN A 130 -1.12 41.36 5.37
C GLN A 130 -1.85 40.11 5.87
N GLU A 131 -2.84 40.27 6.75
CA GLU A 131 -3.68 39.20 7.29
C GLU A 131 -4.42 38.45 6.16
N ALA A 132 -4.98 39.18 5.18
CA ALA A 132 -5.65 38.58 4.02
C ALA A 132 -4.67 37.82 3.10
N VAL A 133 -3.47 38.34 2.89
CA VAL A 133 -2.42 37.64 2.12
C VAL A 133 -1.93 36.40 2.85
N GLN A 134 -1.78 36.43 4.18
CA GLN A 134 -1.33 35.27 4.96
C GLN A 134 -2.33 34.11 4.92
N LEU A 135 -3.64 34.39 4.87
CA LEU A 135 -4.65 33.36 4.60
C LEU A 135 -4.42 32.71 3.22
N TRP A 136 -4.21 33.51 2.17
CA TRP A 136 -3.93 32.99 0.84
C TRP A 136 -2.59 32.22 0.76
N GLU A 137 -1.48 32.75 1.30
CA GLU A 137 -0.18 32.06 1.38
C GLU A 137 -0.33 30.68 2.06
N ALA A 138 -1.14 30.59 3.12
CA ALA A 138 -1.40 29.34 3.83
C ALA A 138 -2.20 28.34 2.98
N HIS A 139 -3.37 28.72 2.48
CA HIS A 139 -4.23 27.82 1.68
C HIS A 139 -3.59 27.43 0.34
N GLU A 140 -2.81 28.31 -0.31
CA GLU A 140 -2.02 27.97 -1.50
C GLU A 140 -0.97 26.90 -1.19
N SER A 141 -0.31 26.98 -0.03
CA SER A 141 0.68 25.97 0.38
C SER A 141 0.04 24.60 0.65
N VAL A 142 -1.18 24.55 1.22
CA VAL A 142 -1.93 23.31 1.43
C VAL A 142 -2.36 22.71 0.09
N LEU A 143 -2.97 23.50 -0.79
CA LEU A 143 -3.38 23.05 -2.14
C LEU A 143 -2.19 22.53 -2.96
N SER A 144 -1.04 23.21 -2.88
CA SER A 144 0.20 22.79 -3.55
C SER A 144 0.76 21.47 -2.99
N ALA A 145 0.50 21.16 -1.72
CA ALA A 145 0.91 19.89 -1.11
C ALA A 145 -0.01 18.71 -1.47
N GLN A 146 -1.28 18.96 -1.84
CA GLN A 146 -2.22 17.88 -2.19
C GLN A 146 -1.81 17.11 -3.45
N ASP A 147 -1.16 17.77 -4.42
CA ASP A 147 -0.58 17.10 -5.60
C ASP A 147 0.41 15.99 -5.19
N LEU A 148 1.30 16.30 -4.24
CA LEU A 148 2.31 15.38 -3.73
C LEU A 148 1.71 14.28 -2.85
N GLU A 149 0.71 14.61 -2.03
CA GLU A 149 0.05 13.62 -1.17
C GLU A 149 -0.82 12.65 -1.99
N LEU A 150 -1.45 13.07 -3.09
CA LEU A 150 -2.13 12.15 -4.01
C LEU A 150 -1.15 11.15 -4.62
N GLU A 151 -0.02 11.63 -5.18
CA GLU A 151 0.94 10.74 -5.83
C GLU A 151 1.54 9.74 -4.82
N LYS A 152 1.88 10.23 -3.61
CA LYS A 152 2.30 9.40 -2.47
C LYS A 152 1.26 8.36 -2.03
N ARG A 153 -0.03 8.65 -2.10
CA ARG A 153 -1.10 7.67 -1.85
C ARG A 153 -1.18 6.62 -2.97
N MET A 154 -1.11 7.05 -4.23
CA MET A 154 -1.09 6.11 -5.37
C MET A 154 0.14 5.18 -5.35
N GLU A 155 1.34 5.72 -5.12
CA GLU A 155 2.59 4.94 -5.02
C GLU A 155 2.49 3.84 -3.95
N GLN A 156 1.87 4.13 -2.79
CA GLN A 156 1.66 3.14 -1.73
C GLN A 156 0.75 1.99 -2.19
N GLN A 157 -0.36 2.30 -2.88
CA GLN A 157 -1.25 1.26 -3.43
C GLN A 157 -0.55 0.46 -4.54
N GLN A 158 0.20 1.12 -5.43
CA GLN A 158 0.98 0.49 -6.49
C GLN A 158 2.07 -0.45 -5.93
N HIS A 159 2.83 -0.02 -4.92
CA HIS A 159 3.84 -0.83 -4.27
C HIS A 159 3.23 -2.08 -3.61
N LYS A 160 2.12 -1.90 -2.87
CA LYS A 160 1.38 -3.02 -2.27
C LYS A 160 0.86 -4.00 -3.33
N HIS A 161 0.26 -3.50 -4.41
CA HIS A 161 -0.23 -4.34 -5.50
C HIS A 161 0.91 -5.09 -6.21
N SER A 162 2.07 -4.46 -6.41
CA SER A 162 3.25 -5.11 -7.00
C SER A 162 3.72 -6.33 -6.18
N LEU A 163 3.70 -6.21 -4.84
CA LEU A 163 3.99 -7.33 -3.93
C LEU A 163 2.92 -8.44 -3.99
N GLU A 164 1.63 -8.08 -4.06
CA GLU A 164 0.55 -9.07 -4.24
C GLU A 164 0.65 -9.76 -5.61
N GLU A 165 0.95 -9.02 -6.69
CA GLU A 165 1.16 -9.54 -8.04
C GLU A 165 2.34 -10.52 -8.10
N GLN A 166 3.49 -10.17 -7.51
CA GLN A 166 4.65 -11.05 -7.46
C GLN A 166 4.33 -12.37 -6.71
N ALA A 167 3.54 -12.28 -5.62
CA ALA A 167 3.08 -13.45 -4.89
C ALA A 167 2.07 -14.30 -5.67
N GLN A 168 1.21 -13.68 -6.51
CA GLN A 168 0.32 -14.42 -7.40
C GLN A 168 1.07 -15.11 -8.54
N GLU A 169 2.03 -14.45 -9.18
CA GLU A 169 2.84 -15.02 -10.25
C GLU A 169 3.65 -16.23 -9.73
N ALA A 170 4.31 -16.09 -8.58
CA ALA A 170 5.04 -17.18 -7.93
C ALA A 170 4.15 -18.31 -7.38
N HIS A 171 2.82 -18.09 -7.25
CA HIS A 171 1.85 -19.16 -6.99
C HIS A 171 1.42 -19.85 -8.29
N LEU A 172 1.20 -19.08 -9.38
CA LEU A 172 0.91 -19.65 -10.68
C LEU A 172 2.07 -20.53 -11.17
N ASP A 173 3.32 -20.09 -11.05
CA ASP A 173 4.49 -20.90 -11.45
C ASP A 173 4.48 -22.29 -10.78
N LYS A 174 4.12 -22.37 -9.48
CA LYS A 174 3.96 -23.65 -8.78
C LYS A 174 2.83 -24.51 -9.35
N LEU A 175 1.71 -23.90 -9.76
CA LEU A 175 0.63 -24.61 -10.47
C LEU A 175 1.09 -25.07 -11.87
N LEU A 176 1.96 -24.31 -12.54
CA LEU A 176 2.53 -24.69 -13.84
C LEU A 176 3.56 -25.82 -13.72
N ASP A 177 4.38 -25.83 -12.67
CA ASP A 177 5.29 -26.94 -12.38
C ASP A 177 4.54 -28.20 -11.95
N GLN A 178 3.48 -28.07 -11.15
CA GLN A 178 2.56 -29.18 -10.88
C GLN A 178 1.96 -29.74 -12.19
N LEU A 179 1.49 -28.88 -13.09
CA LEU A 179 0.99 -29.26 -14.43
C LEU A 179 2.05 -30.00 -15.27
N ARG A 180 3.28 -29.47 -15.35
CA ARG A 180 4.41 -30.07 -16.08
C ARG A 180 4.73 -31.48 -15.59
N GLN A 181 4.55 -31.74 -14.30
CA GLN A 181 4.97 -33.00 -13.64
C GLN A 181 3.81 -33.97 -13.34
N GLN A 182 2.56 -33.68 -13.75
CA GLN A 182 1.43 -34.60 -13.50
C GLN A 182 1.62 -35.97 -14.15
N SER A 183 1.23 -37.01 -13.42
CA SER A 183 1.41 -38.43 -13.76
C SER A 183 0.18 -39.06 -14.46
N HIS A 184 -0.98 -38.40 -14.38
CA HIS A 184 -2.26 -38.93 -14.86
C HIS A 184 -3.03 -37.91 -15.67
N GLU A 185 -3.67 -38.34 -16.76
CA GLU A 185 -4.44 -37.45 -17.65
C GLU A 185 -5.65 -36.80 -16.93
N GLU A 186 -6.26 -37.50 -15.97
CA GLU A 186 -7.40 -36.99 -15.18
C GLU A 186 -6.95 -35.88 -14.21
N THR A 187 -5.85 -36.08 -13.48
CA THR A 187 -5.31 -35.05 -12.57
C THR A 187 -4.70 -33.88 -13.35
N LEU A 188 -4.13 -34.13 -14.54
CA LEU A 188 -3.65 -33.11 -15.47
C LEU A 188 -4.77 -32.15 -15.91
N LYS A 189 -5.95 -32.68 -16.28
CA LYS A 189 -7.14 -31.85 -16.59
C LYS A 189 -7.63 -31.05 -15.39
N ILE A 190 -7.65 -31.65 -14.20
CA ILE A 190 -8.03 -30.96 -12.96
C ILE A 190 -7.07 -29.79 -12.65
N HIS A 191 -5.76 -29.99 -12.82
CA HIS A 191 -4.77 -28.92 -12.61
C HIS A 191 -4.82 -27.83 -13.69
N LEU A 192 -5.25 -28.15 -14.92
CA LEU A 192 -5.47 -27.14 -15.96
C LEU A 192 -6.63 -26.20 -15.58
N GLU A 193 -7.75 -26.73 -15.11
CA GLU A 193 -8.88 -25.88 -14.68
C GLU A 193 -8.55 -25.10 -13.41
N LYS A 194 -7.80 -25.68 -12.43
CA LYS A 194 -7.23 -24.90 -11.31
C LYS A 194 -6.40 -23.71 -11.79
N ALA A 195 -5.51 -23.90 -12.78
CA ALA A 195 -4.70 -22.82 -13.34
C ALA A 195 -5.54 -21.77 -14.08
N LYS A 196 -6.56 -22.19 -14.83
CA LYS A 196 -7.52 -21.28 -15.48
C LYS A 196 -8.33 -20.46 -14.48
N ASP A 197 -8.80 -21.06 -13.39
CA ASP A 197 -9.53 -20.36 -12.33
C ASP A 197 -8.63 -19.42 -11.52
N PHE A 198 -7.36 -19.79 -11.29
CA PHE A 198 -6.39 -18.88 -10.69
C PHE A 198 -6.12 -17.66 -11.59
N LEU A 199 -6.00 -17.82 -12.91
CA LEU A 199 -5.91 -16.70 -13.85
C LEU A 199 -7.16 -15.81 -13.81
N LYS A 200 -8.38 -16.39 -13.75
CA LYS A 200 -9.61 -15.60 -13.54
C LYS A 200 -9.55 -14.78 -12.24
N ASN A 201 -8.99 -15.34 -11.16
CA ASN A 201 -8.78 -14.60 -9.91
C ASN A 201 -7.77 -13.45 -10.07
N MET A 202 -6.63 -13.68 -10.75
CA MET A 202 -5.66 -12.62 -11.07
C MET A 202 -6.30 -11.48 -11.88
N LYS A 203 -7.07 -11.78 -12.94
CA LYS A 203 -7.79 -10.76 -13.71
C LYS A 203 -8.72 -9.93 -12.82
N TYR A 204 -9.49 -10.59 -11.96
CA TYR A 204 -10.37 -9.92 -11.00
C TYR A 204 -9.60 -9.05 -9.98
N ARG A 205 -8.37 -9.43 -9.58
CA ARG A 205 -7.53 -8.59 -8.73
C ARG A 205 -7.07 -7.32 -9.44
N TYR A 206 -6.60 -7.40 -10.69
CA TYR A 206 -6.24 -6.22 -11.48
C TYR A 206 -7.44 -5.26 -11.64
N GLU A 207 -8.62 -5.79 -11.92
CA GLU A 207 -9.86 -5.00 -12.00
C GLU A 207 -10.25 -4.35 -10.66
N CYS A 208 -10.03 -5.03 -9.53
CA CYS A 208 -10.26 -4.48 -8.19
C CYS A 208 -9.22 -3.40 -7.81
N PHE A 209 -7.96 -3.59 -8.21
CA PHE A 209 -6.87 -2.66 -7.97
C PHE A 209 -7.04 -1.37 -8.77
N HIS A 210 -7.36 -1.46 -10.06
CA HIS A 210 -7.73 -0.29 -10.87
C HIS A 210 -8.89 0.47 -10.21
N LYS A 211 -9.98 -0.21 -9.80
CA LYS A 211 -11.11 0.41 -9.08
C LYS A 211 -10.74 1.03 -7.72
N LEU A 212 -9.61 0.65 -7.11
CA LEU A 212 -9.09 1.29 -5.90
C LEU A 212 -8.34 2.57 -6.25
N LEU A 213 -7.42 2.54 -7.22
CA LEU A 213 -6.70 3.72 -7.70
C LEU A 213 -7.65 4.78 -8.30
N THR A 214 -8.66 4.36 -9.08
CA THR A 214 -9.72 5.24 -9.58
C THR A 214 -10.41 5.99 -8.44
N LYS A 215 -10.65 5.36 -7.29
CA LYS A 215 -11.26 6.04 -6.13
C LYS A 215 -10.30 7.05 -5.49
N GLU A 216 -9.04 6.68 -5.32
CA GLU A 216 -7.98 7.57 -4.78
C GLU A 216 -7.88 8.86 -5.62
N VAL A 217 -7.90 8.72 -6.96
CA VAL A 217 -7.90 9.85 -7.90
C VAL A 217 -9.20 10.65 -7.88
N MET A 218 -10.36 9.99 -7.78
CA MET A 218 -11.68 10.65 -7.72
C MET A 218 -11.98 11.33 -6.37
N GLU A 219 -11.22 11.04 -5.31
CA GLU A 219 -11.32 11.72 -4.01
C GLU A 219 -10.54 13.04 -3.99
N TYR A 220 -9.45 13.17 -4.76
CA TYR A 220 -8.64 14.40 -4.83
C TYR A 220 -9.45 15.68 -5.13
N PRO A 221 -10.40 15.72 -6.08
CA PRO A 221 -11.26 16.88 -6.30
C PRO A 221 -12.06 17.32 -5.07
N VAL A 222 -12.52 16.36 -4.25
CA VAL A 222 -13.28 16.64 -3.03
C VAL A 222 -12.37 17.31 -1.99
N ILE A 223 -11.11 16.87 -1.89
CA ILE A 223 -10.11 17.45 -0.98
C ILE A 223 -9.74 18.87 -1.42
N ILE A 224 -9.47 19.10 -2.72
CA ILE A 224 -9.19 20.42 -3.28
C ILE A 224 -10.37 21.38 -3.05
N LEU A 225 -11.60 20.95 -3.36
CA LEU A 225 -12.78 21.80 -3.19
C LEU A 225 -13.04 22.13 -1.72
N LYS A 226 -12.85 21.18 -0.81
CA LYS A 226 -12.97 21.41 0.64
C LYS A 226 -11.99 22.49 1.12
N GLU A 227 -10.76 22.49 0.60
CA GLU A 227 -9.74 23.48 0.96
C GLU A 227 -10.02 24.86 0.33
N LEU A 228 -10.56 24.92 -0.89
CA LEU A 228 -11.04 26.16 -1.51
C LEU A 228 -12.22 26.79 -0.74
N ASN A 229 -13.21 25.98 -0.34
CA ASN A 229 -14.33 26.44 0.49
C ASN A 229 -13.85 26.87 1.89
N SER A 230 -12.83 26.22 2.44
CA SER A 230 -12.14 26.63 3.68
C SER A 230 -11.54 28.03 3.53
N TYR A 231 -10.80 28.30 2.44
CA TYR A 231 -10.26 29.64 2.14
C TYR A 231 -11.37 30.69 1.97
N SER A 232 -12.43 30.38 1.22
CA SER A 232 -13.58 31.28 1.05
C SER A 232 -14.20 31.68 2.40
N SER A 233 -14.37 30.71 3.31
CA SER A 233 -14.90 30.94 4.66
C SER A 233 -13.97 31.79 5.53
N THR A 234 -12.65 31.50 5.53
CA THR A 234 -11.68 32.29 6.32
C THR A 234 -11.52 33.72 5.78
N LEU A 235 -11.52 33.90 4.47
CA LEU A 235 -11.46 35.21 3.79
C LEU A 235 -12.73 36.04 4.03
N SER A 236 -13.91 35.41 3.96
CA SER A 236 -15.19 36.07 4.22
C SER A 236 -15.30 36.53 5.67
N ARG A 237 -14.85 35.71 6.63
CA ARG A 237 -14.74 36.11 8.04
C ARG A 237 -13.80 37.31 8.22
N HIS A 238 -12.60 37.29 7.61
CA HIS A 238 -11.63 38.38 7.72
C HIS A 238 -12.18 39.74 7.26
N PHE A 239 -12.97 39.73 6.18
CA PHE A 239 -13.55 40.94 5.60
C PHE A 239 -14.95 41.33 6.12
N TYR A 240 -15.54 40.52 7.02
CA TYR A 240 -16.91 40.60 7.56
C TYR A 240 -18.00 40.45 6.50
N VAL A 241 -17.76 39.63 5.49
CA VAL A 241 -18.69 39.35 4.39
C VAL A 241 -19.69 38.27 4.82
N ARG A 242 -20.95 38.44 4.40
CA ARG A 242 -22.05 37.50 4.67
C ARG A 242 -22.00 36.28 3.75
N GLU A 243 -21.75 36.50 2.48
CA GLU A 243 -21.72 35.45 1.45
C GLU A 243 -20.35 34.75 1.41
N ILE A 244 -20.35 33.43 1.65
CA ILE A 244 -19.23 32.54 1.33
C ILE A 244 -19.45 32.04 -0.11
N PHE A 245 -18.47 32.27 -0.98
CA PHE A 245 -18.44 31.74 -2.34
C PHE A 245 -17.99 30.27 -2.32
N GLU A 246 -18.81 29.37 -2.84
CA GLU A 246 -18.46 27.97 -3.07
C GLU A 246 -18.72 27.60 -4.54
N GLN A 247 -18.14 26.49 -5.00
CA GLN A 247 -18.50 25.85 -6.26
C GLN A 247 -18.82 24.36 -6.02
N THR A 248 -19.57 23.74 -6.93
CA THR A 248 -19.68 22.27 -7.03
C THR A 248 -18.53 21.71 -7.88
N LEU A 249 -18.33 20.38 -7.85
CA LEU A 249 -17.36 19.69 -8.72
C LEU A 249 -17.69 19.83 -10.21
N ASP A 250 -18.96 20.11 -10.54
CA ASP A 250 -19.44 20.36 -11.90
C ASP A 250 -19.13 21.80 -12.37
N GLY A 251 -18.98 22.74 -11.42
CA GLY A 251 -18.68 24.16 -11.66
C GLY A 251 -19.86 25.10 -11.39
N GLU A 252 -20.90 24.64 -10.69
CA GLU A 252 -22.05 25.48 -10.30
C GLU A 252 -21.68 26.31 -9.06
N VAL A 253 -21.90 27.64 -9.12
CA VAL A 253 -21.61 28.55 -8.01
C VAL A 253 -22.72 28.49 -6.97
N ILE A 254 -22.36 28.33 -5.70
CA ILE A 254 -23.28 28.31 -4.56
C ILE A 254 -22.83 29.39 -3.56
N PHE A 255 -23.78 30.18 -3.06
CA PHE A 255 -23.53 31.14 -1.99
C PHE A 255 -24.11 30.65 -0.67
N LYS A 256 -23.24 30.29 0.28
CA LYS A 256 -23.66 30.01 1.65
C LYS A 256 -23.64 31.30 2.46
N LEU A 257 -24.72 31.58 3.19
CA LEU A 257 -24.81 32.75 4.06
C LEU A 257 -24.24 32.40 5.44
N ARG A 258 -23.12 33.01 5.80
CA ARG A 258 -22.50 32.94 7.13
C ARG A 258 -23.38 33.69 8.14
N GLU A 259 -23.60 33.12 9.32
CA GLU A 259 -24.16 33.89 10.44
C GLU A 259 -23.15 34.92 11.00
N PRO A 260 -23.59 36.13 11.38
CA PRO A 260 -22.69 37.11 11.97
C PRO A 260 -22.21 36.66 13.36
N GLU A 261 -20.92 36.87 13.64
CA GLU A 261 -20.33 36.50 14.94
C GLU A 261 -20.87 37.37 16.09
N ALA A 262 -20.70 36.93 17.34
CA ALA A 262 -21.23 37.62 18.52
C ALA A 262 -20.82 39.10 18.61
N HIS A 263 -19.60 39.44 18.17
CA HIS A 263 -19.13 40.82 18.11
C HIS A 263 -19.81 41.62 16.98
N GLU A 264 -20.01 41.02 15.81
CA GLU A 264 -20.74 41.61 14.68
C GLU A 264 -22.21 41.88 15.04
N LYS A 265 -22.88 40.89 15.64
CA LYS A 265 -24.25 40.98 16.19
C LYS A 265 -24.39 42.14 17.19
N HIS A 266 -23.46 42.27 18.13
CA HIS A 266 -23.46 43.36 19.12
C HIS A 266 -23.38 44.77 18.47
N PHE A 267 -22.55 44.94 17.43
CA PHE A 267 -22.48 46.20 16.69
C PHE A 267 -23.73 46.48 15.86
N GLN A 268 -24.30 45.48 15.19
CA GLN A 268 -25.57 45.62 14.48
C GLN A 268 -26.72 46.01 15.43
N GLU A 269 -26.79 45.39 16.61
CA GLU A 269 -27.75 45.78 17.65
C GLU A 269 -27.55 47.22 18.12
N SER A 270 -26.30 47.63 18.36
CA SER A 270 -25.95 48.99 18.78
C SER A 270 -26.35 50.02 17.71
N MET A 271 -26.13 49.71 16.44
CA MET A 271 -26.57 50.53 15.31
C MET A 271 -28.10 50.62 15.21
N ARG A 272 -28.84 49.51 15.36
CA ARG A 272 -30.31 49.54 15.42
C ARG A 272 -30.80 50.41 16.59
N LYS A 273 -30.23 50.23 17.79
CA LYS A 273 -30.56 51.01 19.00
C LYS A 273 -30.26 52.50 18.83
N TRP A 274 -29.19 52.87 18.11
CA TRP A 274 -28.85 54.26 17.79
C TRP A 274 -29.79 54.86 16.73
N ARG A 275 -30.03 54.16 15.62
CA ARG A 275 -30.94 54.59 14.54
C ARG A 275 -32.38 54.77 15.03
N SER A 276 -32.89 53.90 15.91
CA SER A 276 -34.22 54.07 16.52
C SER A 276 -34.29 55.33 17.39
N LYS A 277 -33.25 55.65 18.18
CA LYS A 277 -33.17 56.92 18.93
C LYS A 277 -33.12 58.14 18.00
N GLN A 278 -32.44 58.02 16.86
CA GLN A 278 -32.33 59.10 15.88
C GLN A 278 -33.66 59.34 15.14
N ARG A 279 -34.36 58.26 14.75
CA ARG A 279 -35.71 58.33 14.14
C ARG A 279 -36.72 58.94 15.11
N ALA A 280 -36.73 58.50 16.37
CA ALA A 280 -37.57 59.08 17.42
C ALA A 280 -37.30 60.59 17.62
N LYS A 281 -36.03 61.03 17.57
CA LYS A 281 -35.69 62.47 17.61
C LYS A 281 -36.27 63.26 16.42
N VAL A 282 -36.27 62.68 15.22
CA VAL A 282 -36.84 63.32 14.01
C VAL A 282 -38.37 63.33 14.03
N GLU A 283 -39.00 62.33 14.66
CA GLU A 283 -40.45 62.27 14.84
C GLU A 283 -40.93 63.24 15.94
N MET A 284 -40.16 63.40 17.03
CA MET A 284 -40.44 64.42 18.05
C MET A 284 -40.28 65.85 17.52
N SER A 285 -39.20 66.16 16.79
CA SER A 285 -39.04 67.52 16.23
C SER A 285 -40.11 67.86 15.18
N LYS A 286 -40.61 66.86 14.42
CA LYS A 286 -41.81 67.03 13.57
C LYS A 286 -43.12 67.20 14.34
N SER A 287 -43.16 66.83 15.62
CA SER A 287 -44.32 67.04 16.49
C SER A 287 -44.33 68.45 17.11
N GLU A 288 -43.16 69.08 17.27
CA GLU A 288 -43.00 70.38 17.92
C GLU A 288 -43.23 71.58 16.98
N GLU A 289 -43.15 71.42 15.66
CA GLU A 289 -43.59 72.44 14.68
C GLU A 289 -45.14 72.58 14.61
N GLY A 290 -45.88 71.80 15.40
CA GLY A 290 -47.31 71.56 15.24
C GLY A 290 -48.29 72.40 16.08
N GLU A 291 -47.87 73.17 17.08
CA GLU A 291 -48.82 73.96 17.88
C GLU A 291 -48.21 75.19 18.60
N SER A 292 -48.56 76.41 18.17
CA SER A 292 -48.12 77.66 18.80
C SER A 292 -49.29 78.56 19.24
N SER A 293 -49.87 78.33 20.43
CA SER A 293 -50.79 79.29 21.06
C SER A 293 -51.00 79.16 22.58
N GLY A 294 -50.05 79.67 23.36
CA GLY A 294 -50.37 80.60 24.47
C GLY A 294 -50.70 80.10 25.89
N THR A 295 -50.24 80.92 26.85
CA THR A 295 -50.82 81.14 28.20
C THR A 295 -50.34 80.24 29.37
N SER A 296 -49.31 80.71 30.08
CA SER A 296 -49.00 80.39 31.49
C SER A 296 -50.05 81.00 32.45
N PRO A 297 -50.05 80.78 33.80
CA PRO A 297 -49.01 80.21 34.67
C PRO A 297 -49.52 79.16 35.71
N SER A 298 -48.71 78.66 36.64
CA SER A 298 -48.57 79.20 38.02
C SER A 298 -47.45 78.50 38.82
N ARG A 299 -46.94 79.15 39.88
CA ARG A 299 -45.88 78.66 40.80
C ARG A 299 -46.29 78.94 42.26
N PRO A 300 -45.85 78.11 43.24
CA PRO A 300 -44.88 78.55 44.26
C PRO A 300 -43.72 77.52 44.39
N ALA A 301 -42.51 77.79 44.89
CA ALA A 301 -42.04 78.55 46.06
C ALA A 301 -42.40 77.83 47.38
N GLU A 302 -41.50 77.63 48.36
CA GLU A 302 -40.20 78.28 48.67
C GLU A 302 -39.10 77.24 49.07
N GLU A 303 -37.82 77.66 48.98
CA GLU A 303 -36.69 77.48 49.95
C GLU A 303 -36.38 76.08 50.61
N THR A 304 -35.13 75.65 50.87
CA THR A 304 -33.76 76.22 50.70
C THR A 304 -32.66 75.13 50.77
N GLU A 305 -31.40 75.56 50.58
CA GLU A 305 -30.12 74.91 50.93
C GLU A 305 -29.50 73.93 49.92
N GLU A 306 -28.18 73.99 49.87
CA GLU A 306 -27.25 73.20 49.05
C GLU A 306 -26.63 72.12 49.96
N ASP A 307 -26.34 70.92 49.43
CA ASP A 307 -25.15 70.19 49.88
C ASP A 307 -24.60 69.29 48.76
N ASP A 308 -23.30 69.04 48.79
CA ASP A 308 -22.56 68.24 47.81
C ASP A 308 -22.39 66.80 48.30
N GLN A 309 -22.54 65.83 47.39
CA GLN A 309 -22.11 64.46 47.65
C GLN A 309 -21.84 63.70 46.34
N GLY A 310 -20.56 63.63 45.99
CA GLY A 310 -20.07 62.96 44.79
C GLY A 310 -20.17 61.43 44.84
N PHE A 311 -19.97 60.81 43.66
CA PHE A 311 -19.78 59.36 43.54
C PHE A 311 -18.46 58.93 44.18
N GLU A 312 -18.49 57.99 45.12
CA GLU A 312 -17.26 57.31 45.58
C GLU A 312 -16.64 56.49 44.45
N SER A 313 -15.34 56.69 44.23
CA SER A 313 -14.50 55.85 43.38
C SER A 313 -13.44 55.14 44.23
N SER A 314 -13.59 53.83 44.41
CA SER A 314 -12.64 53.01 45.18
C SER A 314 -11.37 52.71 44.37
N LEU A 315 -10.36 53.57 44.49
CA LEU A 315 -8.98 53.26 44.10
C LEU A 315 -8.29 52.45 45.20
N THR A 316 -7.54 51.43 44.80
CA THR A 316 -6.35 50.95 45.53
C THR A 316 -5.28 50.60 44.51
N GLU A 317 -4.28 51.45 44.39
CA GLU A 317 -3.03 51.14 43.68
C GLU A 317 -2.16 50.22 44.55
N GLU A 318 -1.30 49.42 43.92
CA GLU A 318 0.05 49.26 44.44
C GLU A 318 1.04 49.16 43.28
N MET A 319 2.21 49.79 43.44
CA MET A 319 3.17 50.02 42.35
C MET A 319 4.19 48.89 42.26
N ALA A 320 4.58 48.51 41.04
CA ALA A 320 5.81 47.77 40.79
C ALA A 320 6.49 48.25 39.50
N VAL A 321 7.61 48.95 39.64
CA VAL A 321 8.46 49.39 38.51
C VAL A 321 9.92 49.06 38.83
N SER A 322 10.52 48.25 37.96
CA SER A 322 11.96 48.08 37.68
C SER A 322 12.95 47.95 38.84
N GLN A 323 13.76 46.89 38.79
CA GLN A 323 15.18 47.10 38.43
C GLN A 323 15.85 45.85 37.86
N GLN A 324 16.89 46.09 37.07
CA GLN A 324 17.80 45.12 36.47
C GLN A 324 19.20 45.71 36.63
N GLU A 325 20.16 44.97 37.20
CA GLU A 325 21.58 44.91 36.79
C GLU A 325 22.49 44.19 37.81
N GLN A 326 23.60 43.62 37.30
CA GLN A 326 24.89 43.33 37.98
C GLN A 326 24.90 42.39 39.22
N SER A 327 26.04 41.83 39.68
CA SER A 327 27.12 41.12 38.98
C SER A 327 28.09 40.43 40.00
N VAL A 328 28.38 39.14 39.82
CA VAL A 328 29.73 38.51 39.86
C VAL A 328 30.58 38.51 41.17
N LEU A 329 31.33 37.40 41.39
CA LEU A 329 32.34 37.11 42.45
C LEU A 329 31.77 36.85 43.88
N SER A 330 32.38 36.02 44.77
CA SER A 330 33.64 35.23 44.74
C SER A 330 33.64 34.09 45.78
N ASP A 331 34.40 33.00 45.51
CA ASP A 331 35.09 32.08 46.48
C ASP A 331 34.26 31.33 47.57
N LYS A 332 34.73 30.26 48.27
CA LYS A 332 35.64 29.10 48.03
C LYS A 332 35.61 28.19 49.28
N MET A 333 36.24 26.99 49.25
CA MET A 333 36.45 26.03 50.38
C MET A 333 35.20 25.18 50.76
N ASP A 334 35.29 23.91 51.21
CA ASP A 334 36.27 22.81 51.00
C ASP A 334 35.65 21.45 51.46
N GLU A 335 36.31 20.32 51.16
CA GLU A 335 36.18 18.96 51.77
C GLU A 335 34.81 18.21 51.73
N SER A 336 34.69 16.86 51.72
CA SER A 336 35.64 15.71 51.74
C SER A 336 34.97 14.39 51.24
N SER A 337 35.79 13.35 50.94
CA SER A 337 35.61 11.86 51.02
C SER A 337 34.27 11.14 50.71
N GLU A 338 34.17 9.89 50.22
CA GLU A 338 35.08 8.80 49.76
C GLU A 338 34.24 7.84 48.84
N GLU A 339 34.77 7.20 47.77
CA GLU A 339 35.32 5.81 47.68
C GLU A 339 34.45 4.66 48.27
N SER A 340 34.37 3.42 47.74
CA SER A 340 34.90 2.69 46.54
C SER A 340 33.83 1.64 46.08
N VAL A 341 33.75 1.01 44.88
CA VAL A 341 34.62 0.71 43.71
C VAL A 341 35.28 -0.71 43.69
N GLN A 342 34.51 -1.73 43.25
CA GLN A 342 34.93 -3.05 42.68
C GLN A 342 33.66 -3.81 42.17
N GLU A 343 33.54 -4.53 41.04
CA GLU A 343 34.46 -5.20 40.08
C GLU A 343 35.00 -6.60 40.47
N SER A 344 34.56 -7.66 39.77
CA SER A 344 35.36 -8.84 39.35
C SER A 344 34.57 -9.85 38.49
N GLU A 345 35.27 -10.59 37.64
CA GLU A 345 34.75 -11.59 36.67
C GLU A 345 34.67 -13.02 37.22
N LYS A 346 34.03 -13.95 36.47
CA LYS A 346 34.69 -15.22 36.04
C LYS A 346 33.93 -16.03 34.97
N MET A 347 34.69 -16.78 34.17
CA MET A 347 34.25 -17.77 33.17
C MET A 347 34.45 -19.23 33.65
N GLN A 348 34.04 -20.17 32.78
CA GLN A 348 34.38 -21.61 32.67
C GLN A 348 33.33 -22.61 33.21
N VAL A 349 33.12 -23.84 32.69
CA VAL A 349 33.23 -24.54 31.36
C VAL A 349 33.30 -26.07 31.63
N GLU A 350 33.02 -26.93 30.62
CA GLU A 350 33.08 -28.44 30.60
C GLU A 350 31.85 -29.21 31.15
N ARG A 351 31.19 -30.09 30.35
CA ARG A 351 31.46 -31.52 29.97
C ARG A 351 31.07 -32.54 31.09
N ASP A 352 30.54 -33.75 30.84
CA ASP A 352 30.27 -34.48 29.59
C ASP A 352 29.19 -35.61 29.70
N SER A 353 28.62 -36.03 28.55
CA SER A 353 28.05 -37.35 28.16
C SER A 353 27.24 -38.28 29.11
N SER A 354 26.07 -38.78 28.64
CA SER A 354 25.77 -40.24 28.50
C SER A 354 24.40 -40.58 27.85
N LEU A 355 24.45 -41.24 26.68
CA LEU A 355 23.75 -42.49 26.24
C LEU A 355 22.62 -43.09 27.14
N LYS A 356 21.54 -43.75 26.64
CA LYS A 356 21.29 -44.37 25.30
C LYS A 356 19.81 -44.76 25.02
N SER A 357 19.43 -44.78 23.74
CA SER A 357 18.45 -45.67 23.04
C SER A 357 17.00 -45.88 23.54
N SER A 358 16.05 -45.59 22.64
CA SER A 358 15.12 -46.59 22.06
C SER A 358 14.67 -46.14 20.64
N LEU A 359 14.16 -47.07 19.83
CA LEU A 359 13.73 -46.86 18.42
C LEU A 359 12.24 -47.19 18.29
N ASN A 360 11.60 -46.74 17.19
CA ASN A 360 10.24 -47.08 16.73
C ASN A 360 9.06 -46.27 17.31
N GLN A 361 8.88 -45.00 16.90
CA GLN A 361 7.56 -44.35 16.96
C GLN A 361 7.30 -43.25 15.88
N GLU A 362 8.14 -43.15 14.86
CA GLU A 362 8.20 -42.03 13.92
C GLU A 362 6.99 -41.96 12.94
N ASN A 363 6.49 -43.11 12.47
CA ASN A 363 5.40 -43.18 11.49
C ASN A 363 3.97 -42.99 12.06
N VAL A 364 3.82 -42.52 13.29
CA VAL A 364 2.49 -42.16 13.87
C VAL A 364 2.44 -40.66 14.19
N MET A 365 3.51 -40.11 14.76
CA MET A 365 3.58 -38.68 15.09
C MET A 365 3.35 -37.79 13.86
N VAL A 366 3.91 -38.13 12.70
CA VAL A 366 3.75 -37.29 11.48
C VAL A 366 2.28 -37.14 11.07
N GLN A 367 1.45 -38.18 11.19
CA GLN A 367 0.01 -38.08 10.84
C GLN A 367 -0.82 -37.37 11.92
N GLU A 368 -0.41 -37.43 13.19
CA GLU A 368 -1.05 -36.65 14.25
C GLU A 368 -0.63 -35.17 14.20
N GLU A 369 0.62 -34.87 13.85
CA GLU A 369 1.13 -33.51 13.62
C GLU A 369 0.52 -32.87 12.37
N GLU A 370 0.39 -33.59 11.23
CA GLU A 370 -0.32 -33.09 10.04
C GLU A 370 -1.80 -32.81 10.34
N MET A 371 -2.50 -33.70 11.07
CA MET A 371 -3.88 -33.45 11.51
C MET A 371 -4.01 -32.29 12.51
N GLU A 372 -3.03 -32.10 13.41
CA GLU A 372 -3.00 -30.93 14.28
C GLU A 372 -2.72 -29.65 13.49
N GLU A 373 -1.83 -29.68 12.49
CA GLU A 373 -1.54 -28.50 11.67
C GLU A 373 -2.74 -28.14 10.78
N GLU A 374 -3.44 -29.11 10.19
CA GLU A 374 -4.72 -28.87 9.50
C GLU A 374 -5.79 -28.30 10.44
N LYS A 375 -5.99 -28.87 11.63
CA LYS A 375 -6.95 -28.34 12.62
C LYS A 375 -6.59 -26.93 13.06
N ARG A 376 -5.32 -26.63 13.32
CA ARG A 376 -4.84 -25.29 13.66
C ARG A 376 -5.07 -24.31 12.51
N LYS A 377 -4.83 -24.70 11.25
CA LYS A 377 -5.15 -23.89 10.06
C LYS A 377 -6.64 -23.66 9.90
N GLU A 378 -7.48 -24.67 10.17
CA GLU A 378 -8.93 -24.57 10.10
C GLU A 378 -9.52 -23.72 11.25
N GLU A 379 -8.96 -23.80 12.46
CA GLU A 379 -9.28 -22.90 13.58
C GLU A 379 -8.82 -21.47 13.32
N GLU A 380 -7.65 -21.26 12.69
CA GLU A 380 -7.17 -19.92 12.31
C GLU A 380 -8.00 -19.31 11.17
N GLU A 381 -8.45 -20.11 10.19
CA GLU A 381 -9.46 -19.71 9.21
C GLU A 381 -10.78 -19.34 9.90
N LYS A 382 -11.29 -20.18 10.81
CA LYS A 382 -12.52 -19.91 11.58
C LYS A 382 -12.39 -18.63 12.41
N ALA A 383 -11.23 -18.38 13.03
CA ALA A 383 -10.94 -17.14 13.74
C ALA A 383 -10.93 -15.93 12.80
N LYS A 384 -10.28 -16.02 11.62
CA LYS A 384 -10.25 -14.95 10.60
C LYS A 384 -11.63 -14.70 9.97
N VAL A 385 -12.46 -15.74 9.84
CA VAL A 385 -13.87 -15.61 9.41
C VAL A 385 -14.71 -14.97 10.50
N GLU A 386 -14.56 -15.36 11.77
CA GLU A 386 -15.28 -14.76 12.89
C GLU A 386 -14.83 -13.31 13.16
N GLU A 387 -13.55 -12.98 12.92
CA GLU A 387 -13.06 -11.61 12.95
C GLU A 387 -13.65 -10.78 11.79
N ARG A 388 -13.68 -11.32 10.56
CA ARG A 388 -14.38 -10.68 9.43
C ARG A 388 -15.90 -10.57 9.66
N GLU A 389 -16.53 -11.49 10.37
CA GLU A 389 -17.92 -11.37 10.84
C GLU A 389 -18.06 -10.24 11.87
N LYS A 390 -17.16 -10.15 12.86
CA LYS A 390 -17.14 -9.07 13.85
C LYS A 390 -16.87 -7.72 13.20
N GLU A 391 -16.01 -7.66 12.19
CA GLU A 391 -15.72 -6.44 11.41
C GLU A 391 -16.90 -6.07 10.51
N LYS A 392 -17.55 -7.02 9.84
CA LYS A 392 -18.82 -6.81 9.12
C LYS A 392 -19.95 -6.37 10.04
N ARG A 393 -20.04 -6.92 11.26
CA ARG A 393 -21.01 -6.50 12.29
C ARG A 393 -20.68 -5.10 12.80
N LYS A 394 -19.40 -4.75 13.02
CA LYS A 394 -18.97 -3.37 13.33
C LYS A 394 -19.32 -2.41 12.18
N LYS A 395 -19.00 -2.74 10.93
CA LYS A 395 -19.36 -1.93 9.75
C LYS A 395 -20.87 -1.84 9.53
N LYS A 396 -21.64 -2.88 9.82
CA LYS A 396 -23.12 -2.86 9.75
C LYS A 396 -23.79 -2.23 10.98
N LYS A 397 -23.06 -2.06 12.09
CA LYS A 397 -23.48 -1.26 13.25
C LYS A 397 -23.14 0.20 13.03
N LYS A 398 -21.93 0.52 12.56
CA LYS A 398 -21.52 1.86 12.14
C LYS A 398 -22.36 2.37 10.99
N LYS A 399 -22.66 1.56 9.95
CA LYS A 399 -23.63 1.97 8.92
C LYS A 399 -25.07 2.06 9.44
N LYS A 400 -25.40 1.50 10.60
CA LYS A 400 -26.68 1.72 11.32
C LYS A 400 -26.62 2.79 12.40
N GLU A 401 -25.46 3.44 12.53
CA GLU A 401 -25.24 4.65 13.30
C GLU A 401 -25.19 5.80 12.29
N GLU A 402 -24.49 5.65 11.17
CA GLU A 402 -24.55 6.50 9.97
C GLU A 402 -25.95 6.53 9.33
N GLU A 403 -26.63 5.39 9.06
CA GLU A 403 -28.05 5.40 8.60
C GLU A 403 -29.01 6.00 9.65
N LYS A 404 -28.58 6.16 10.92
CA LYS A 404 -29.38 6.80 11.97
C LYS A 404 -29.02 8.26 12.18
N GLU A 405 -27.78 8.66 11.93
CA GLU A 405 -27.34 10.05 11.83
C GLU A 405 -27.91 10.65 10.53
N GLU A 406 -28.02 9.88 9.43
CA GLU A 406 -28.76 10.22 8.21
C GLU A 406 -30.29 10.25 8.44
N GLU A 407 -30.91 9.30 9.17
CA GLU A 407 -32.34 9.40 9.55
C GLU A 407 -32.60 10.57 10.53
N GLU A 408 -31.69 10.86 11.47
CA GLU A 408 -31.81 11.98 12.42
C GLU A 408 -31.45 13.34 11.77
N GLU A 409 -30.61 13.38 10.72
CA GLU A 409 -30.38 14.55 9.87
C GLU A 409 -31.52 14.76 8.85
N GLU A 410 -32.13 13.72 8.25
CA GLU A 410 -33.34 13.86 7.42
C GLU A 410 -34.58 14.25 8.26
N GLU A 411 -34.75 13.73 9.49
CA GLU A 411 -35.76 14.24 10.41
C GLU A 411 -35.45 15.69 10.83
N HIS A 412 -34.18 16.06 11.06
CA HIS A 412 -33.83 17.47 11.34
C HIS A 412 -34.05 18.38 10.12
N GLU A 413 -33.68 17.99 8.91
CA GLU A 413 -33.77 18.81 7.70
C GLU A 413 -35.23 18.95 7.23
N SER A 414 -36.06 17.90 7.38
CA SER A 414 -37.50 18.00 7.16
C SER A 414 -38.22 18.83 8.23
N LEU A 415 -37.82 18.74 9.51
CA LEU A 415 -38.31 19.66 10.56
C LEU A 415 -37.86 21.10 10.30
N PHE A 416 -36.63 21.33 9.80
CA PHE A 416 -36.16 22.65 9.41
C PHE A 416 -36.87 23.18 8.16
N MET A 417 -37.32 22.33 7.22
CA MET A 417 -38.13 22.77 6.08
C MET A 417 -39.56 23.19 6.49
N ASP A 418 -40.25 22.38 7.29
CA ASP A 418 -41.59 22.72 7.80
C ASP A 418 -41.54 23.93 8.78
N GLU A 419 -40.44 24.10 9.52
CA GLU A 419 -40.24 25.29 10.37
C GLU A 419 -39.75 26.53 9.58
N ALA A 420 -39.12 26.37 8.42
CA ALA A 420 -38.74 27.49 7.54
C ALA A 420 -39.95 28.21 6.93
N GLU A 421 -40.96 27.49 6.43
CA GLU A 421 -42.24 28.11 6.00
C GLU A 421 -43.05 28.70 7.17
N ALA A 422 -42.72 28.34 8.43
CA ALA A 422 -43.37 28.87 9.63
C ALA A 422 -42.65 30.05 10.31
N GLN A 423 -41.33 30.23 10.10
CA GLN A 423 -40.55 31.29 10.76
C GLN A 423 -40.32 32.57 9.92
N GLU A 424 -40.72 32.61 8.63
CA GLU A 424 -40.70 33.86 7.83
C GLU A 424 -41.50 35.02 8.45
N GLU A 425 -42.45 34.74 9.36
CA GLU A 425 -43.27 35.77 10.03
C GLU A 425 -42.71 36.33 11.35
N ASN A 426 -41.56 35.86 11.89
CA ASN A 426 -41.05 36.38 13.17
C ASN A 426 -39.55 36.71 13.29
N LEU A 427 -38.73 36.51 12.25
CA LEU A 427 -37.39 37.09 12.21
C LEU A 427 -37.45 38.55 11.71
N GLY A 428 -37.20 39.50 12.61
CA GLY A 428 -37.34 40.93 12.35
C GLY A 428 -36.44 41.45 11.21
N LYS A 429 -37.03 41.53 10.01
CA LYS A 429 -36.42 41.92 8.73
C LYS A 429 -35.32 42.98 8.87
N ILE A 430 -34.08 42.57 8.58
CA ILE A 430 -33.00 43.49 8.25
C ILE A 430 -33.18 43.83 6.77
N SER A 431 -33.39 45.10 6.45
CA SER A 431 -33.39 45.57 5.06
C SER A 431 -31.95 45.59 4.52
N ASP A 432 -31.69 44.90 3.41
CA ASP A 432 -30.37 44.94 2.74
C ASP A 432 -29.94 46.36 2.31
N GLU A 433 -30.90 47.29 2.23
CA GLU A 433 -30.71 48.74 2.04
C GLU A 433 -29.73 49.39 3.05
N ASP A 434 -29.44 48.72 4.16
CA ASP A 434 -28.67 49.25 5.29
C ASP A 434 -27.23 48.70 5.43
N MET A 435 -26.80 47.77 4.56
CA MET A 435 -25.45 47.17 4.57
C MET A 435 -24.50 47.77 3.53
N GLU A 436 -23.19 47.68 3.80
CA GLU A 436 -22.16 47.98 2.79
C GLU A 436 -22.05 46.79 1.83
N SER A 437 -22.13 47.03 0.52
CA SER A 437 -21.93 46.00 -0.51
C SER A 437 -20.85 46.36 -1.54
N PHE A 438 -20.34 45.34 -2.22
CA PHE A 438 -19.43 45.46 -3.36
C PHE A 438 -19.69 44.37 -4.39
N THR A 439 -19.32 44.62 -5.65
CA THR A 439 -19.51 43.71 -6.78
C THR A 439 -18.16 43.28 -7.36
N THR A 440 -17.97 42.00 -7.63
CA THR A 440 -16.79 41.47 -8.35
C THR A 440 -16.94 41.60 -9.87
N SER A 441 -15.83 41.43 -10.60
CA SER A 441 -15.77 41.50 -12.07
C SER A 441 -16.54 40.38 -12.79
N SER A 442 -16.92 39.31 -12.09
CA SER A 442 -17.85 38.27 -12.54
C SER A 442 -19.33 38.70 -12.48
N GLY A 443 -19.65 39.70 -11.64
CA GLY A 443 -21.01 40.20 -11.41
C GLY A 443 -21.65 39.76 -10.10
N HIS A 444 -20.99 38.94 -9.27
CA HIS A 444 -21.52 38.60 -7.94
C HIS A 444 -21.51 39.82 -7.01
N THR A 445 -22.48 39.87 -6.10
CA THR A 445 -22.65 40.97 -5.13
C THR A 445 -22.49 40.43 -3.71
N TYR A 446 -21.54 41.00 -2.96
CA TYR A 446 -21.21 40.62 -1.59
C TYR A 446 -21.61 41.74 -0.63
N PHE A 447 -22.17 41.36 0.51
CA PHE A 447 -22.68 42.23 1.56
C PHE A 447 -21.84 42.09 2.83
N VAL A 448 -21.63 43.20 3.54
CA VAL A 448 -20.72 43.28 4.67
C VAL A 448 -21.50 43.58 5.95
N PHE A 449 -21.35 42.71 6.96
CA PHE A 449 -22.05 42.78 8.24
C PHE A 449 -21.68 43.98 9.12
N LEU A 450 -20.51 44.56 8.90
CA LEU A 450 -20.01 45.77 9.56
C LEU A 450 -19.50 46.73 8.49
N THR A 451 -20.08 47.93 8.42
CA THR A 451 -19.52 48.93 7.51
C THR A 451 -18.09 49.24 7.93
N LEU A 452 -17.24 49.51 6.96
CA LEU A 452 -15.83 49.72 7.23
C LEU A 452 -15.56 50.92 8.17
N GLU A 453 -16.45 51.92 8.16
CA GLU A 453 -16.48 53.04 9.11
C GLU A 453 -16.73 52.56 10.54
N GLN A 454 -17.68 51.62 10.74
CA GLN A 454 -17.97 51.03 12.06
C GLN A 454 -16.80 50.20 12.60
N LYS A 455 -15.99 49.56 11.74
CA LYS A 455 -14.74 48.91 12.17
C LYS A 455 -13.68 49.95 12.59
N GLU A 456 -13.57 51.07 11.90
CA GLU A 456 -12.68 52.15 12.31
C GLU A 456 -13.15 52.89 13.57
N GLU A 457 -14.44 52.83 13.91
CA GLU A 457 -14.97 53.31 15.20
C GLU A 457 -14.82 52.31 16.34
N SER A 458 -15.05 51.01 16.11
CA SER A 458 -14.91 49.99 17.16
C SER A 458 -13.47 49.78 17.62
N CYS A 459 -12.48 50.05 16.76
CA CYS A 459 -11.06 50.03 17.11
C CYS A 459 -10.57 51.29 17.87
N LYS A 460 -11.42 52.29 18.16
CA LYS A 460 -11.00 53.52 18.88
C LYS A 460 -11.19 53.39 20.40
N LYS A 461 -10.08 53.49 21.17
CA LYS A 461 -10.06 53.99 22.55
C LYS A 461 -8.62 54.13 23.09
N PRO A 462 -8.34 55.12 23.96
CA PRO A 462 -8.86 56.48 24.06
C PRO A 462 -8.03 57.44 23.16
N HIS A 463 -7.96 58.74 23.50
CA HIS A 463 -6.96 59.70 22.98
C HIS A 463 -7.00 60.01 21.46
N SER A 464 -8.15 60.46 20.96
CA SER A 464 -8.18 61.41 19.83
C SER A 464 -8.95 62.66 20.24
N ASN A 465 -8.35 63.43 21.17
CA ASN A 465 -8.89 64.73 21.59
C ASN A 465 -8.83 65.77 20.46
N LEU A 466 -8.25 65.45 19.29
CA LEU A 466 -8.30 66.28 18.08
C LEU A 466 -9.73 66.80 17.79
N SER A 467 -10.76 65.96 17.86
CA SER A 467 -12.15 66.38 17.64
C SER A 467 -12.62 67.47 18.62
N THR A 468 -12.17 67.40 19.88
CA THR A 468 -12.48 68.35 20.96
C THR A 468 -11.56 69.58 20.95
N ILE A 469 -10.34 69.45 20.42
CA ILE A 469 -9.35 70.52 20.25
C ILE A 469 -9.71 71.42 19.06
N LEU A 470 -10.08 70.84 17.90
CA LEU A 470 -10.51 71.58 16.72
C LEU A 470 -11.77 72.45 16.97
N ILE A 471 -12.60 72.09 17.95
CA ILE A 471 -13.81 72.85 18.32
C ILE A 471 -13.48 74.13 19.10
N ASN A 472 -12.34 74.16 19.81
CA ASN A 472 -12.01 75.25 20.75
C ASN A 472 -11.23 76.41 20.13
N ASP A 473 -10.50 76.21 19.02
CA ASP A 473 -9.91 77.31 18.25
C ASP A 473 -10.09 77.10 16.73
N ILE A 474 -11.02 77.86 16.15
CA ILE A 474 -11.40 77.82 14.73
C ILE A 474 -10.22 78.19 13.81
N SER A 475 -9.17 78.84 14.32
CA SER A 475 -8.03 79.28 13.51
C SER A 475 -7.06 78.16 13.13
N SER A 476 -6.88 77.14 13.97
CA SER A 476 -5.92 76.04 13.75
C SER A 476 -6.49 74.93 12.85
N ALA A 477 -7.79 74.66 12.95
CA ALA A 477 -8.51 73.61 12.22
C ALA A 477 -8.23 73.63 10.70
N ASN A 478 -8.37 74.80 10.06
CA ASN A 478 -8.29 74.96 8.60
C ASN A 478 -6.91 74.61 7.99
N PHE A 479 -5.86 74.56 8.80
CA PHE A 479 -4.52 74.18 8.36
C PHE A 479 -4.27 72.67 8.52
N LEU A 480 -4.81 72.06 9.59
CA LEU A 480 -4.69 70.63 9.84
C LEU A 480 -5.52 69.80 8.83
N GLU A 481 -6.70 70.29 8.42
CA GLU A 481 -7.53 69.64 7.39
C GLU A 481 -6.82 69.39 6.06
N GLN A 482 -5.82 70.21 5.71
CA GLN A 482 -5.05 70.08 4.46
C GLN A 482 -3.93 69.03 4.52
N VAL A 483 -3.69 68.45 5.71
CA VAL A 483 -2.55 67.57 6.01
C VAL A 483 -3.00 66.18 6.47
N ILE A 484 -4.17 66.09 7.12
CA ILE A 484 -4.80 64.82 7.53
C ILE A 484 -5.00 63.90 6.32
N ILE A 485 -4.58 62.62 6.43
CA ILE A 485 -4.99 61.59 5.49
C ILE A 485 -6.52 61.41 5.61
N PRO A 486 -7.31 61.70 4.57
CA PRO A 486 -8.76 61.65 4.69
C PRO A 486 -9.20 60.21 4.93
N SER A 487 -9.98 59.94 5.99
CA SER A 487 -10.45 58.58 6.30
C SER A 487 -11.18 57.95 5.12
N ARG A 488 -11.92 58.76 4.33
CA ARG A 488 -12.54 58.35 3.05
C ARG A 488 -11.58 57.66 2.08
N LEU A 489 -10.30 58.06 2.03
CA LEU A 489 -9.28 57.43 1.19
C LEU A 489 -8.89 56.05 1.75
N VAL A 490 -8.65 55.95 3.06
CA VAL A 490 -8.36 54.66 3.73
C VAL A 490 -9.51 53.67 3.52
N LEU A 491 -10.75 54.16 3.68
CA LEU A 491 -11.97 53.40 3.45
C LEU A 491 -12.08 52.94 1.98
N GLN A 492 -11.77 53.81 1.03
CA GLN A 492 -11.76 53.46 -0.40
C GLN A 492 -10.70 52.40 -0.75
N ILE A 493 -9.49 52.48 -0.18
CA ILE A 493 -8.43 51.48 -0.42
C ILE A 493 -8.86 50.12 0.11
N LYS A 494 -9.38 50.05 1.34
CA LYS A 494 -9.87 48.80 1.95
C LYS A 494 -11.07 48.20 1.18
N LYS A 495 -11.98 49.02 0.65
CA LYS A 495 -13.03 48.57 -0.31
C LYS A 495 -12.44 47.96 -1.57
N GLN A 496 -11.42 48.58 -2.17
CA GLN A 496 -10.72 48.06 -3.34
C GLN A 496 -9.98 46.74 -3.04
N LEU A 497 -9.40 46.60 -1.84
CA LEU A 497 -8.80 45.36 -1.38
C LEU A 497 -9.84 44.23 -1.26
N ARG A 498 -10.98 44.46 -0.59
CA ARG A 498 -12.08 43.48 -0.53
C ARG A 498 -12.47 42.98 -1.92
N ALA A 499 -12.85 43.90 -2.81
CA ALA A 499 -13.27 43.55 -4.17
C ALA A 499 -12.18 42.77 -4.91
N GLY A 500 -10.91 43.20 -4.80
CA GLY A 500 -9.76 42.56 -5.41
C GLY A 500 -9.45 41.14 -4.90
N PHE A 501 -9.62 40.88 -3.60
CA PHE A 501 -9.44 39.54 -3.03
C PHE A 501 -10.55 38.57 -3.44
N PHE A 502 -11.80 39.02 -3.50
CA PHE A 502 -12.91 38.20 -4.01
C PHE A 502 -12.83 38.03 -5.54
N ASP A 503 -12.36 39.04 -6.27
CA ASP A 503 -12.02 38.92 -7.70
C ASP A 503 -10.93 37.88 -7.96
N HIS A 504 -9.99 37.68 -7.03
CA HIS A 504 -9.01 36.60 -7.11
C HIS A 504 -9.61 35.26 -6.69
N LEU A 505 -10.37 35.21 -5.57
CA LEU A 505 -11.05 34.02 -5.05
C LEU A 505 -11.81 33.26 -6.15
N GLU A 506 -12.72 33.96 -6.84
CA GLU A 506 -13.56 33.39 -7.90
C GLU A 506 -12.71 32.79 -9.04
N LYS A 507 -11.70 33.55 -9.51
CA LYS A 507 -10.81 33.13 -10.60
C LYS A 507 -9.88 32.00 -10.19
N TRP A 508 -9.53 31.91 -8.89
CA TRP A 508 -8.66 30.87 -8.35
C TRP A 508 -9.41 29.55 -8.17
N PHE A 509 -10.67 29.61 -7.74
CA PHE A 509 -11.61 28.48 -7.80
C PHE A 509 -11.69 27.90 -9.23
N ASP A 510 -12.02 28.72 -10.23
CA ASP A 510 -12.10 28.28 -11.64
C ASP A 510 -10.81 27.61 -12.12
N GLN A 511 -9.65 28.21 -11.80
CA GLN A 511 -8.34 27.68 -12.16
C GLN A 511 -8.02 26.35 -11.46
N CYS A 512 -8.30 26.24 -10.16
CA CYS A 512 -8.06 25.03 -9.38
C CYS A 512 -9.00 23.89 -9.77
N VAL A 513 -10.29 24.17 -10.03
CA VAL A 513 -11.26 23.19 -10.54
C VAL A 513 -10.86 22.72 -11.95
N LEU A 514 -10.44 23.62 -12.83
CA LEU A 514 -9.98 23.24 -14.18
C LEU A 514 -8.66 22.43 -14.15
N LYS A 515 -7.66 22.85 -13.36
CA LYS A 515 -6.42 22.08 -13.13
C LYS A 515 -6.74 20.67 -12.62
N THR A 516 -7.61 20.59 -11.61
CA THR A 516 -8.07 19.35 -10.97
C THR A 516 -8.76 18.42 -11.96
N ARG A 517 -9.72 18.93 -12.73
CA ARG A 517 -10.45 18.16 -13.74
C ARG A 517 -9.51 17.61 -14.82
N VAL A 518 -8.59 18.43 -15.33
CA VAL A 518 -7.57 17.99 -16.31
C VAL A 518 -6.64 16.92 -15.73
N MET A 519 -6.14 17.10 -14.51
CA MET A 519 -5.24 16.14 -13.86
C MET A 519 -5.93 14.80 -13.61
N VAL A 520 -7.17 14.83 -13.09
CA VAL A 520 -7.98 13.63 -12.86
C VAL A 520 -8.30 12.91 -14.17
N THR A 521 -8.74 13.62 -15.22
CA THR A 521 -8.98 12.98 -16.53
C THR A 521 -7.71 12.35 -17.09
N THR A 522 -6.55 13.00 -16.98
CA THR A 522 -5.26 12.42 -17.40
C THR A 522 -4.94 11.14 -16.60
N LYS A 523 -4.99 11.19 -15.27
CA LYS A 523 -4.68 10.06 -14.38
C LYS A 523 -5.66 8.89 -14.55
N ILE A 524 -6.95 9.14 -14.77
CA ILE A 524 -7.93 8.10 -15.08
C ILE A 524 -7.64 7.46 -16.44
N ASN A 525 -7.36 8.25 -17.49
CA ASN A 525 -7.00 7.71 -18.81
C ASN A 525 -5.71 6.85 -18.75
N GLU A 526 -4.71 7.27 -17.96
CA GLU A 526 -3.50 6.49 -17.69
C GLU A 526 -3.85 5.14 -17.05
N LEU A 527 -4.65 5.13 -15.98
CA LEU A 527 -5.08 3.92 -15.26
C LEU A 527 -5.97 2.99 -16.10
N GLU A 528 -6.80 3.53 -16.99
CA GLU A 528 -7.57 2.75 -17.97
C GLU A 528 -6.65 2.09 -19.00
N SER A 529 -5.66 2.84 -19.53
CA SER A 529 -4.68 2.31 -20.49
C SER A 529 -3.76 1.25 -19.88
N GLU A 530 -3.36 1.38 -18.60
CA GLU A 530 -2.64 0.31 -17.91
C GLU A 530 -3.55 -0.92 -17.77
N LEU A 531 -4.80 -0.76 -17.33
CA LEU A 531 -5.72 -1.88 -17.17
C LEU A 531 -5.96 -2.61 -18.52
N GLU A 532 -6.13 -1.89 -19.63
CA GLU A 532 -6.26 -2.49 -20.96
C GLU A 532 -5.01 -3.29 -21.35
N LEU A 533 -3.81 -2.71 -21.18
CA LEU A 533 -2.53 -3.38 -21.45
C LEU A 533 -2.36 -4.64 -20.59
N ARG A 534 -2.65 -4.56 -19.29
CA ARG A 534 -2.59 -5.70 -18.36
C ARG A 534 -3.58 -6.79 -18.77
N GLN A 535 -4.81 -6.43 -19.14
CA GLN A 535 -5.81 -7.40 -19.64
C GLN A 535 -5.36 -8.05 -20.96
N HIS A 536 -4.82 -7.27 -21.90
CA HIS A 536 -4.32 -7.78 -23.19
C HIS A 536 -3.17 -8.78 -23.03
N LEU A 537 -2.21 -8.49 -22.13
CA LEU A 537 -1.11 -9.42 -21.81
C LEU A 537 -1.60 -10.68 -21.08
N HIS A 538 -2.70 -10.57 -20.33
CA HIS A 538 -3.28 -11.65 -19.54
C HIS A 538 -4.17 -12.62 -20.35
N GLU A 539 -4.98 -12.11 -21.28
CA GLU A 539 -5.93 -12.88 -22.12
C GLU A 539 -5.32 -14.15 -22.79
N PRO A 540 -4.13 -14.10 -23.43
CA PRO A 540 -3.53 -15.29 -24.04
C PRO A 540 -2.93 -16.29 -23.04
N ARG A 541 -2.79 -15.96 -21.74
CA ARG A 541 -2.08 -16.82 -20.76
C ARG A 541 -2.72 -18.20 -20.64
N ALA A 542 -4.04 -18.27 -20.47
CA ALA A 542 -4.77 -19.55 -20.36
C ALA A 542 -4.62 -20.41 -21.63
N LYS A 543 -4.69 -19.80 -22.82
CA LYS A 543 -4.52 -20.47 -24.11
C LYS A 543 -3.10 -21.01 -24.32
N ARG A 544 -2.07 -20.30 -23.83
CA ARG A 544 -0.68 -20.76 -23.81
C ARG A 544 -0.49 -21.94 -22.86
N ILE A 545 -0.96 -21.84 -21.61
CA ILE A 545 -0.84 -22.92 -20.62
C ILE A 545 -1.53 -24.22 -21.09
N GLU A 546 -2.69 -24.12 -21.75
CA GLU A 546 -3.38 -25.27 -22.34
C GLU A 546 -2.56 -25.92 -23.47
N LYS A 547 -2.01 -25.12 -24.40
CA LYS A 547 -1.28 -25.64 -25.57
C LYS A 547 0.16 -26.08 -25.26
N ASP A 548 0.89 -25.23 -24.56
CA ASP A 548 2.34 -25.26 -24.45
C ASP A 548 2.80 -26.04 -23.19
N ILE A 549 1.87 -26.35 -22.28
CA ILE A 549 2.12 -27.18 -21.08
C ILE A 549 1.18 -28.39 -21.05
N HIS A 550 -0.14 -28.19 -20.91
CA HIS A 550 -1.08 -29.31 -20.73
C HIS A 550 -1.09 -30.28 -21.93
N ASN A 551 -1.23 -29.77 -23.16
CA ASN A 551 -1.31 -30.65 -24.34
C ASN A 551 0.02 -31.33 -24.67
N VAL A 552 1.16 -30.69 -24.36
CA VAL A 552 2.49 -31.32 -24.43
C VAL A 552 2.56 -32.47 -23.44
N ARG A 553 2.19 -32.22 -22.17
CA ARG A 553 2.24 -33.23 -21.11
C ARG A 553 1.28 -34.40 -21.36
N ALA A 554 0.08 -34.13 -21.87
CA ALA A 554 -0.87 -35.17 -22.25
C ALA A 554 -0.31 -36.08 -23.36
N ALA A 555 0.42 -35.52 -24.33
CA ALA A 555 1.09 -36.30 -25.38
C ALA A 555 2.27 -37.13 -24.83
N GLU A 556 3.04 -36.61 -23.87
CA GLU A 556 4.10 -37.38 -23.18
C GLU A 556 3.53 -38.60 -22.46
N LEU A 557 2.50 -38.41 -21.63
CA LEU A 557 1.85 -39.50 -20.88
C LEU A 557 1.32 -40.61 -21.81
N LEU A 558 0.71 -40.22 -22.94
CA LEU A 558 0.26 -41.18 -23.97
C LEU A 558 1.44 -41.94 -24.60
N LEU A 559 2.52 -41.25 -24.97
CA LEU A 559 3.72 -41.88 -25.53
C LEU A 559 4.41 -42.83 -24.54
N HIS A 560 4.40 -42.51 -23.25
CA HIS A 560 4.92 -43.40 -22.19
C HIS A 560 4.10 -44.67 -22.07
N GLN A 561 2.77 -44.54 -22.05
CA GLN A 561 1.83 -45.66 -22.03
C GLN A 561 1.95 -46.54 -23.28
N GLU A 562 1.97 -45.96 -24.49
CA GLU A 562 2.14 -46.70 -25.76
C GLU A 562 3.48 -47.46 -25.81
N ARG A 563 4.56 -46.83 -25.35
CA ARG A 563 5.90 -47.46 -25.29
C ARG A 563 5.91 -48.66 -24.33
N LEU A 564 5.25 -48.54 -23.18
CA LEU A 564 5.10 -49.62 -22.20
C LEU A 564 4.20 -50.75 -22.73
N ASP A 565 3.07 -50.42 -23.35
CA ASP A 565 2.17 -51.38 -24.00
C ASP A 565 2.88 -52.19 -25.09
N SER A 566 3.65 -51.51 -25.96
CA SER A 566 4.45 -52.14 -27.01
C SER A 566 5.54 -53.07 -26.45
N HIS A 567 6.20 -52.68 -25.36
CA HIS A 567 7.20 -53.52 -24.69
C HIS A 567 6.57 -54.77 -24.06
N CYS A 568 5.48 -54.62 -23.28
CA CYS A 568 4.75 -55.76 -22.72
C CYS A 568 4.19 -56.70 -23.81
N ALA A 569 3.76 -56.16 -24.96
CA ALA A 569 3.36 -56.97 -26.12
C ALA A 569 4.56 -57.75 -26.72
N GLY A 570 5.73 -57.12 -26.85
CA GLY A 570 6.97 -57.78 -27.28
C GLY A 570 7.42 -58.92 -26.37
N VAL A 571 7.34 -58.73 -25.05
CA VAL A 571 7.57 -59.80 -24.05
C VAL A 571 6.53 -60.92 -24.23
N THR A 572 5.24 -60.58 -24.38
CA THR A 572 4.16 -61.56 -24.62
C THR A 572 4.45 -62.47 -25.81
N GLU A 573 4.77 -61.88 -26.96
CA GLU A 573 4.98 -62.61 -28.21
C GLU A 573 6.28 -63.43 -28.18
N THR A 574 7.31 -62.97 -27.47
CA THR A 574 8.54 -63.76 -27.29
C THR A 574 8.29 -64.97 -26.40
N LEU A 575 7.61 -64.81 -25.27
CA LEU A 575 7.19 -65.95 -24.43
C LEU A 575 6.27 -66.93 -25.17
N ARG A 576 5.45 -66.45 -26.12
CA ARG A 576 4.64 -67.31 -27.00
C ARG A 576 5.49 -68.09 -28.00
N LYS A 577 6.54 -67.47 -28.58
CA LYS A 577 7.51 -68.14 -29.47
C LYS A 577 8.28 -69.22 -28.73
N GLU A 578 8.78 -68.98 -27.53
CA GLU A 578 9.57 -69.98 -26.80
C GLU A 578 8.75 -71.22 -26.41
N ARG A 579 7.46 -71.03 -26.06
CA ARG A 579 6.52 -72.14 -25.89
C ARG A 579 6.36 -72.97 -27.17
N LEU A 580 6.32 -72.33 -28.34
CA LEU A 580 6.24 -73.04 -29.63
C LEU A 580 7.55 -73.77 -29.98
N MET A 581 8.71 -73.14 -29.73
CA MET A 581 10.02 -73.77 -29.90
C MET A 581 10.18 -75.00 -29.00
N PHE A 582 9.69 -74.94 -27.75
CA PHE A 582 9.68 -76.09 -26.85
C PHE A 582 8.81 -77.25 -27.37
N CYS A 583 7.63 -76.98 -27.93
CA CYS A 583 6.81 -78.02 -28.56
C CYS A 583 7.53 -78.68 -29.75
N GLN A 584 8.19 -77.90 -30.62
CA GLN A 584 8.98 -78.44 -31.74
C GLN A 584 10.15 -79.29 -31.25
N PHE A 585 10.88 -78.83 -30.23
CA PHE A 585 11.94 -79.59 -29.58
C PHE A 585 11.40 -80.92 -29.01
N GLN A 586 10.25 -80.90 -28.33
CA GLN A 586 9.61 -82.11 -27.80
C GLN A 586 9.25 -83.11 -28.91
N GLU A 587 8.79 -82.65 -30.08
CA GLU A 587 8.54 -83.50 -31.25
C GLU A 587 9.83 -84.14 -31.79
N GLU A 588 10.95 -83.40 -31.86
CA GLU A 588 12.25 -83.98 -32.23
C GLU A 588 12.70 -85.09 -31.27
N GLN A 589 12.56 -84.88 -29.96
CA GLN A 589 12.96 -85.89 -28.99
C GLN A 589 12.07 -87.14 -29.07
N ASN A 590 10.77 -86.96 -29.32
CA ASN A 590 9.85 -88.06 -29.61
C ASN A 590 10.26 -88.85 -30.88
N ILE A 591 10.80 -88.18 -31.91
CA ILE A 591 11.34 -88.84 -33.12
C ILE A 591 12.63 -89.61 -32.79
N LYS A 592 13.55 -89.02 -32.02
CA LYS A 592 14.81 -89.68 -31.57
C LYS A 592 14.50 -90.94 -30.75
N SER A 593 13.54 -90.87 -29.81
CA SER A 593 13.04 -92.01 -29.01
C SER A 593 12.46 -93.14 -29.90
N LYS A 594 11.61 -92.80 -30.88
CA LYS A 594 11.05 -93.77 -31.84
C LYS A 594 12.14 -94.44 -32.68
N ASN A 595 13.15 -93.69 -33.11
CA ASN A 595 14.27 -94.21 -33.90
C ASN A 595 15.17 -95.15 -33.09
N PHE A 596 15.47 -94.83 -31.82
CA PHE A 596 16.19 -95.73 -30.91
C PHE A 596 15.43 -97.04 -30.70
N ARG A 597 14.13 -96.96 -30.36
CA ARG A 597 13.26 -98.14 -30.19
C ARG A 597 13.31 -99.05 -31.42
N ARG A 598 13.17 -98.48 -32.63
CA ARG A 598 13.28 -99.24 -33.89
C ARG A 598 14.65 -99.93 -34.02
N LYS A 599 15.75 -99.19 -33.82
CA LYS A 599 17.12 -99.71 -33.95
C LYS A 599 17.40 -100.87 -32.98
N ILE A 600 16.82 -100.86 -31.78
CA ILE A 600 16.89 -101.99 -30.85
C ILE A 600 16.08 -103.19 -31.35
N TYR A 601 14.84 -103.01 -31.81
CA TYR A 601 14.04 -104.12 -32.36
C TYR A 601 14.66 -104.72 -33.64
N ASP A 602 15.31 -103.92 -34.49
CA ASP A 602 16.01 -104.40 -35.69
C ASP A 602 17.19 -105.35 -35.34
N MET A 603 17.78 -105.24 -34.15
CA MET A 603 18.81 -106.17 -33.67
C MET A 603 18.25 -107.53 -33.25
N GLU A 604 16.95 -107.69 -33.03
CA GLU A 604 16.33 -108.93 -32.53
C GLU A 604 16.67 -110.14 -33.43
N HIS A 605 16.62 -109.95 -34.75
CA HIS A 605 16.97 -110.97 -35.73
C HIS A 605 18.47 -111.35 -35.68
N ILE A 606 19.35 -110.44 -35.26
CA ILE A 606 20.80 -110.69 -35.17
C ILE A 606 21.13 -111.50 -33.90
N PHE A 607 20.40 -111.29 -32.80
CA PHE A 607 20.51 -112.10 -31.58
C PHE A 607 19.97 -113.52 -31.80
N LEU A 608 18.78 -113.67 -32.43
CA LEU A 608 18.17 -114.99 -32.70
C LEU A 608 19.08 -115.92 -33.54
N ASN A 609 19.87 -115.36 -34.46
CA ASN A 609 20.78 -116.12 -35.33
C ASN A 609 22.21 -116.27 -34.77
N ALA A 610 22.45 -115.94 -33.50
CA ALA A 610 23.79 -116.06 -32.89
C ALA A 610 24.09 -117.52 -32.48
N THR A 611 25.07 -118.15 -33.14
CA THR A 611 25.44 -119.56 -32.92
C THR A 611 26.56 -119.79 -31.89
N LYS A 612 26.99 -118.74 -31.16
CA LYS A 612 28.00 -118.81 -30.09
C LYS A 612 27.71 -117.83 -28.94
N SER A 613 27.96 -118.24 -27.70
CA SER A 613 27.73 -117.41 -26.50
C SER A 613 28.56 -116.12 -26.53
N GLN A 614 29.82 -116.21 -26.94
CA GLN A 614 30.72 -115.06 -27.12
C GLN A 614 30.16 -114.01 -28.09
N ARG A 615 29.38 -114.45 -29.10
CA ARG A 615 28.71 -113.54 -30.05
C ARG A 615 27.53 -112.84 -29.39
N LEU A 616 26.72 -113.52 -28.59
CA LEU A 616 25.66 -112.90 -27.79
C LEU A 616 26.22 -111.88 -26.79
N VAL A 617 27.34 -112.15 -26.13
CA VAL A 617 28.02 -111.18 -25.25
C VAL A 617 28.47 -109.93 -26.02
N SER A 618 29.03 -110.09 -27.24
CA SER A 618 29.40 -108.94 -28.09
C SER A 618 28.20 -108.16 -28.65
N LEU A 619 27.02 -108.79 -28.69
CA LEU A 619 25.77 -108.16 -29.10
C LEU A 619 25.10 -107.43 -27.93
N SER A 620 25.11 -107.98 -26.70
CA SER A 620 24.66 -107.27 -25.48
C SER A 620 25.53 -106.05 -25.16
N SER A 621 26.86 -106.13 -25.35
CA SER A 621 27.71 -104.93 -25.22
C SER A 621 27.49 -103.91 -26.33
N THR A 622 27.06 -104.35 -27.52
CA THR A 622 26.59 -103.45 -28.58
C THR A 622 25.24 -102.82 -28.22
N LEU A 623 24.30 -103.58 -27.65
CA LEU A 623 23.00 -103.12 -27.18
C LEU A 623 23.14 -102.02 -26.10
N HIS A 624 24.00 -102.26 -25.10
CA HIS A 624 24.36 -101.29 -24.07
C HIS A 624 25.05 -100.04 -24.64
N ARG A 625 25.91 -100.18 -25.66
CA ARG A 625 26.53 -99.04 -26.35
C ARG A 625 25.49 -98.19 -27.09
N GLU A 626 24.46 -98.80 -27.67
CA GLU A 626 23.35 -98.07 -28.29
C GLU A 626 22.46 -97.36 -27.25
N LEU A 627 22.22 -97.98 -26.09
CA LEU A 627 21.56 -97.30 -24.96
C LEU A 627 22.34 -96.07 -24.51
N LEU A 628 23.65 -96.23 -24.22
CA LEU A 628 24.52 -95.13 -23.80
C LEU A 628 24.54 -94.01 -24.87
N SER A 629 24.70 -94.36 -26.14
CA SER A 629 24.67 -93.39 -27.24
C SER A 629 23.32 -92.68 -27.39
N TYR A 630 22.21 -93.30 -27.01
CA TYR A 630 20.90 -92.63 -26.98
C TYR A 630 20.77 -91.70 -25.76
N VAL A 631 21.15 -92.17 -24.57
CA VAL A 631 21.18 -91.38 -23.34
C VAL A 631 22.02 -90.11 -23.52
N ASP A 632 23.24 -90.24 -24.06
CA ASP A 632 24.12 -89.12 -24.36
C ASP A 632 23.45 -88.09 -25.29
N VAL A 633 22.83 -88.55 -26.39
CA VAL A 633 22.17 -87.66 -27.38
C VAL A 633 20.95 -86.94 -26.77
N ILE A 634 20.14 -87.63 -25.97
CA ILE A 634 19.01 -87.03 -25.26
C ILE A 634 19.50 -86.00 -24.24
N GLN A 635 20.43 -86.37 -23.36
CA GLN A 635 20.93 -85.48 -22.31
C GLN A 635 21.71 -84.28 -22.85
N VAL A 636 22.51 -84.45 -23.90
CA VAL A 636 23.20 -83.32 -24.56
C VAL A 636 22.18 -82.36 -25.17
N SER A 637 21.15 -82.86 -25.86
CA SER A 637 20.17 -81.99 -26.51
C SER A 637 19.19 -81.31 -25.53
N LEU A 638 18.82 -81.96 -24.43
CA LEU A 638 18.11 -81.34 -23.30
C LEU A 638 18.97 -80.25 -22.65
N ARG A 639 20.24 -80.53 -22.37
CA ARG A 639 21.18 -79.54 -21.80
C ARG A 639 21.35 -78.32 -22.72
N SER A 640 21.45 -78.51 -24.04
CA SER A 640 21.53 -77.38 -24.97
C SER A 640 20.23 -76.57 -25.05
N PHE A 641 19.05 -77.20 -24.98
CA PHE A 641 17.79 -76.45 -24.96
C PHE A 641 17.59 -75.72 -23.63
N ARG A 642 18.00 -76.31 -22.50
CA ARG A 642 17.98 -75.66 -21.17
C ARG A 642 18.83 -74.39 -21.17
N GLN A 643 20.05 -74.47 -21.68
CA GLN A 643 20.94 -73.32 -21.81
C GLN A 643 20.37 -72.25 -22.75
N TYR A 644 19.80 -72.64 -23.90
CA TYR A 644 19.13 -71.72 -24.82
C TYR A 644 17.94 -70.99 -24.16
N LEU A 645 17.11 -71.72 -23.41
CA LEU A 645 15.95 -71.15 -22.69
C LEU A 645 16.41 -70.15 -21.63
N GLU A 646 17.38 -70.54 -20.79
CA GLU A 646 17.97 -69.70 -19.74
C GLU A 646 18.57 -68.41 -20.34
N GLU A 647 19.26 -68.51 -21.48
CA GLU A 647 19.82 -67.35 -22.19
C GLU A 647 18.73 -66.45 -22.80
N SER A 648 17.61 -67.01 -23.28
CA SER A 648 16.48 -66.24 -23.83
C SER A 648 15.66 -65.55 -22.73
N MET A 649 15.34 -66.26 -21.65
CA MET A 649 14.65 -65.70 -20.48
C MET A 649 15.52 -64.64 -19.79
N GLY A 650 16.84 -64.87 -19.69
CA GLY A 650 17.81 -63.88 -19.24
C GLY A 650 17.80 -62.59 -20.07
N LYS A 651 17.76 -62.71 -21.41
CA LYS A 651 17.62 -61.54 -22.32
C LYS A 651 16.31 -60.79 -22.09
N LEU A 652 15.17 -61.48 -21.93
CA LEU A 652 13.90 -60.83 -21.63
C LEU A 652 13.94 -60.06 -20.29
N ARG A 653 14.46 -60.69 -19.22
CA ARG A 653 14.66 -60.03 -17.91
C ARG A 653 15.53 -58.77 -18.04
N LEU A 654 16.63 -58.86 -18.82
CA LEU A 654 17.50 -57.71 -19.09
C LEU A 654 16.77 -56.59 -19.83
N THR A 655 15.92 -56.89 -20.83
CA THR A 655 15.16 -55.85 -21.53
C THR A 655 14.13 -55.13 -20.64
N ASN A 656 13.55 -55.78 -19.63
CA ASN A 656 12.71 -55.09 -18.63
C ASN A 656 13.54 -54.13 -17.76
N ILE A 657 14.72 -54.56 -17.30
CA ILE A 657 15.64 -53.71 -16.51
C ILE A 657 16.14 -52.53 -17.36
N GLU A 658 16.41 -52.76 -18.64
CA GLU A 658 16.83 -51.72 -19.59
C GLU A 658 15.69 -50.74 -19.91
N PHE A 659 14.43 -51.19 -19.98
CA PHE A 659 13.28 -50.29 -20.13
C PHE A 659 13.20 -49.29 -18.97
N ILE A 660 13.28 -49.77 -17.72
CA ILE A 660 13.23 -48.92 -16.51
C ILE A 660 14.39 -47.91 -16.53
N LYS A 661 15.61 -48.33 -16.89
CA LYS A 661 16.78 -47.43 -17.01
C LYS A 661 16.65 -46.33 -18.08
N HIS A 662 15.71 -46.46 -19.01
CA HIS A 662 15.38 -45.42 -19.99
C HIS A 662 14.25 -44.49 -19.54
N CYS A 663 13.59 -44.77 -18.42
CA CYS A 663 12.57 -43.91 -17.80
C CYS A 663 13.27 -43.02 -16.76
N ARG A 664 13.67 -41.81 -17.17
CA ARG A 664 14.41 -40.87 -16.30
C ARG A 664 13.48 -39.86 -15.63
N LEU A 665 13.78 -39.55 -14.37
CA LEU A 665 13.03 -38.56 -13.59
C LEU A 665 13.27 -37.13 -14.11
N PHE A 666 12.30 -36.24 -13.90
CA PHE A 666 12.48 -34.79 -14.11
C PHE A 666 13.74 -34.23 -13.41
N SER A 667 14.06 -34.70 -12.20
CA SER A 667 15.25 -34.34 -11.43
C SER A 667 16.57 -34.76 -12.09
N GLU A 668 16.54 -35.70 -13.04
CA GLU A 668 17.68 -36.19 -13.82
C GLU A 668 17.76 -35.55 -15.23
N GLY A 669 16.88 -34.58 -15.52
CA GLY A 669 16.69 -34.05 -16.88
C GLY A 669 15.93 -35.01 -17.81
N GLY A 670 15.19 -35.98 -17.25
CA GLY A 670 14.18 -36.77 -17.95
C GLY A 670 12.80 -36.11 -17.94
N ASN A 671 11.78 -36.91 -18.24
CA ASN A 671 10.40 -36.45 -18.40
C ASN A 671 9.35 -37.34 -17.68
N PHE A 672 9.79 -38.23 -16.78
CA PHE A 672 8.91 -39.03 -15.93
C PHE A 672 8.78 -38.43 -14.53
N SER A 673 7.60 -38.52 -13.93
CA SER A 673 7.39 -38.36 -12.48
C SER A 673 7.80 -39.65 -11.73
N SER A 674 7.88 -39.59 -10.40
CA SER A 674 8.08 -40.79 -9.58
C SER A 674 6.91 -41.77 -9.71
N GLU A 675 5.68 -41.26 -9.64
CA GLU A 675 4.46 -42.07 -9.72
C GLU A 675 4.33 -42.80 -11.06
N GLU A 676 4.75 -42.16 -12.17
CA GLU A 676 4.84 -42.84 -13.48
C GLU A 676 5.84 -43.99 -13.46
N ILE A 677 7.02 -43.80 -12.87
CA ILE A 677 8.02 -44.87 -12.77
C ILE A 677 7.52 -46.01 -11.88
N ASP A 678 6.81 -45.71 -10.79
CA ASP A 678 6.20 -46.74 -9.94
C ASP A 678 5.15 -47.56 -10.71
N LEU A 679 4.32 -46.92 -11.53
CA LEU A 679 3.35 -47.59 -12.41
C LEU A 679 4.03 -48.44 -13.50
N VAL A 680 5.11 -47.93 -14.11
CA VAL A 680 5.95 -48.67 -15.07
C VAL A 680 6.58 -49.90 -14.41
N CYS A 681 7.20 -49.72 -13.24
CA CYS A 681 7.84 -50.78 -12.47
C CYS A 681 6.83 -51.86 -12.09
N HIS A 682 5.71 -51.50 -11.46
CA HIS A 682 4.71 -52.45 -11.00
C HIS A 682 4.07 -53.25 -12.16
N ARG A 683 4.02 -52.66 -13.37
CA ARG A 683 3.59 -53.34 -14.59
C ARG A 683 4.67 -54.26 -15.18
N LEU A 684 5.95 -53.89 -15.10
CA LEU A 684 7.07 -54.72 -15.55
C LEU A 684 7.42 -55.86 -14.58
N GLU A 685 7.12 -55.73 -13.29
CA GLU A 685 7.15 -56.81 -12.30
C GLU A 685 6.18 -57.94 -12.68
N LYS A 686 4.94 -57.58 -13.03
CA LYS A 686 3.94 -58.53 -13.54
C LYS A 686 4.42 -59.28 -14.78
N GLU A 687 5.21 -58.62 -15.63
CA GLU A 687 5.88 -59.27 -16.76
C GLU A 687 7.07 -60.15 -16.35
N ALA A 688 7.86 -59.74 -15.35
CA ALA A 688 8.93 -60.57 -14.80
C ALA A 688 8.39 -61.88 -14.20
N SER A 689 7.33 -61.82 -13.38
CA SER A 689 6.64 -63.02 -12.86
C SER A 689 6.06 -63.88 -13.98
N ARG A 690 5.64 -63.29 -15.11
CA ARG A 690 5.13 -64.03 -16.26
C ARG A 690 6.24 -64.71 -17.06
N ILE A 691 7.42 -64.11 -17.17
CA ILE A 691 8.65 -64.75 -17.69
C ILE A 691 8.98 -65.95 -16.80
N GLU A 692 9.08 -65.76 -15.49
CA GLU A 692 9.39 -66.82 -14.51
C GLU A 692 8.42 -68.00 -14.53
N PHE A 693 7.12 -67.72 -14.66
CA PHE A 693 6.11 -68.76 -14.79
C PHE A 693 6.24 -69.57 -16.09
N VAL A 694 6.57 -68.92 -17.21
CA VAL A 694 6.77 -69.61 -18.50
C VAL A 694 8.05 -70.44 -18.48
N GLU A 695 9.14 -69.88 -17.97
CA GLU A 695 10.43 -70.54 -17.78
C GLU A 695 10.28 -71.79 -16.89
N SER A 696 9.71 -71.64 -15.69
CA SER A 696 9.48 -72.73 -14.75
C SER A 696 8.58 -73.83 -15.33
N LEU A 697 7.53 -73.46 -16.07
CA LEU A 697 6.63 -74.42 -16.71
C LEU A 697 7.35 -75.23 -17.80
N ILE A 698 8.21 -74.61 -18.61
CA ILE A 698 9.00 -75.34 -19.62
C ILE A 698 10.02 -76.24 -18.91
N MET A 699 10.72 -75.73 -17.90
CA MET A 699 11.71 -76.48 -17.13
C MET A 699 11.15 -77.76 -16.48
N ILE A 700 10.00 -77.67 -15.80
CA ILE A 700 9.34 -78.84 -15.19
C ILE A 700 8.96 -79.87 -16.26
N ASN A 701 8.50 -79.43 -17.44
CA ASN A 701 8.20 -80.33 -18.55
C ASN A 701 9.46 -80.95 -19.17
N MET A 702 10.61 -80.27 -19.16
CA MET A 702 11.89 -80.84 -19.58
C MET A 702 12.41 -81.92 -18.63
N GLU A 703 12.34 -81.70 -17.32
CA GLU A 703 12.84 -82.66 -16.32
C GLU A 703 11.93 -83.92 -16.27
N LYS A 704 10.63 -83.74 -16.48
CA LYS A 704 9.67 -84.84 -16.73
C LYS A 704 9.96 -85.57 -18.05
N MET A 705 10.32 -84.85 -19.11
CA MET A 705 10.67 -85.43 -20.42
C MET A 705 11.99 -86.22 -20.36
N GLU A 706 12.98 -85.75 -19.61
CA GLU A 706 14.25 -86.46 -19.40
C GLU A 706 14.01 -87.81 -18.71
N SER A 707 13.37 -87.79 -17.54
CA SER A 707 13.04 -89.01 -16.79
C SER A 707 12.18 -89.98 -17.62
N GLU A 708 11.12 -89.50 -18.29
CA GLU A 708 10.30 -90.35 -19.16
C GLU A 708 11.08 -91.01 -20.29
N TYR A 709 12.03 -90.32 -20.95
CA TYR A 709 12.82 -90.93 -22.03
C TYR A 709 13.92 -91.86 -21.54
N LEU A 710 14.54 -91.57 -20.40
CA LEU A 710 15.55 -92.45 -19.79
C LEU A 710 14.91 -93.75 -19.30
N ASP A 711 13.79 -93.67 -18.57
CA ASP A 711 13.06 -94.84 -18.10
C ASP A 711 12.55 -95.70 -19.28
N GLN A 712 11.98 -95.06 -20.31
CA GLN A 712 11.55 -95.75 -21.53
C GLN A 712 12.68 -96.46 -22.27
N ALA A 713 13.90 -95.91 -22.29
CA ALA A 713 15.03 -96.53 -22.96
C ALA A 713 15.57 -97.71 -22.16
N ASN A 714 15.71 -97.56 -20.84
CA ASN A 714 16.10 -98.65 -19.95
C ASN A 714 15.07 -99.80 -19.95
N ASP A 715 13.77 -99.50 -19.92
CA ASP A 715 12.69 -100.49 -20.01
C ASP A 715 12.75 -101.31 -21.31
N VAL A 716 12.98 -100.66 -22.45
CA VAL A 716 13.14 -101.32 -23.75
C VAL A 716 14.34 -102.26 -23.76
N ILE A 717 15.47 -101.83 -23.18
CA ILE A 717 16.69 -102.64 -23.08
C ILE A 717 16.51 -103.82 -22.12
N ASN A 718 15.96 -103.60 -20.93
CA ASN A 718 15.69 -104.65 -19.94
C ASN A 718 14.71 -105.71 -20.48
N LYS A 719 13.69 -105.30 -21.24
CA LYS A 719 12.76 -106.21 -21.94
C LYS A 719 13.45 -106.99 -23.07
N PHE A 720 14.40 -106.38 -23.77
CA PHE A 720 15.20 -107.06 -24.80
C PHE A 720 16.16 -108.07 -24.18
N GLU A 721 16.91 -107.70 -23.13
CA GLU A 721 17.86 -108.59 -22.47
C GLU A 721 17.17 -109.77 -21.76
N SER A 722 16.06 -109.54 -21.05
CA SER A 722 15.30 -110.63 -20.42
C SER A 722 14.73 -111.62 -21.45
N LYS A 723 14.31 -111.14 -22.64
CA LYS A 723 13.88 -111.98 -23.76
C LYS A 723 15.01 -112.86 -24.32
N PHE A 724 16.26 -112.40 -24.28
CA PHE A 724 17.42 -113.14 -24.79
C PHE A 724 18.27 -113.85 -23.72
N HIS A 725 17.99 -113.63 -22.43
CA HIS A 725 18.70 -114.26 -21.32
C HIS A 725 18.70 -115.79 -21.42
N ASN A 726 17.53 -116.38 -21.69
CA ASN A 726 17.38 -117.83 -21.85
C ASN A 726 18.22 -118.37 -23.02
N LEU A 727 18.18 -117.69 -24.18
CA LEU A 727 18.99 -118.06 -25.35
C LEU A 727 20.50 -118.02 -25.04
N ALA A 728 20.96 -117.05 -24.25
CA ALA A 728 22.35 -116.98 -23.82
C ALA A 728 22.72 -118.12 -22.86
N VAL A 729 21.86 -118.46 -21.89
CA VAL A 729 22.05 -119.59 -20.98
C VAL A 729 22.07 -120.93 -21.74
N ASP A 730 21.13 -121.13 -22.66
CA ASP A 730 21.03 -122.33 -23.49
C ASP A 730 22.27 -122.50 -24.39
N LEU A 731 22.76 -121.43 -25.02
CA LEU A 731 24.01 -121.50 -25.80
C LEU A 731 25.23 -121.79 -24.93
N ILE A 732 25.33 -121.22 -23.73
CA ILE A 732 26.42 -121.54 -22.79
C ILE A 732 26.34 -123.02 -22.36
N PHE A 733 25.14 -123.57 -22.20
CA PHE A 733 24.93 -124.98 -21.89
C PHE A 733 25.28 -125.91 -23.06
N ILE A 734 24.84 -125.58 -24.28
CA ILE A 734 25.19 -126.32 -25.51
C ILE A 734 26.70 -126.27 -25.78
N GLU A 735 27.35 -125.12 -25.63
CA GLU A 735 28.81 -125.01 -25.75
C GLU A 735 29.55 -125.82 -24.67
N LYS A 736 29.05 -125.86 -23.43
CA LYS A 736 29.59 -126.75 -22.38
C LYS A 736 29.45 -128.22 -22.76
N ILE A 737 28.29 -128.65 -23.27
CA ILE A 737 28.07 -130.01 -23.77
C ILE A 737 29.05 -130.31 -24.92
N GLN A 738 29.14 -129.46 -25.94
CA GLN A 738 30.04 -129.64 -27.08
C GLN A 738 31.51 -129.71 -26.63
N ARG A 739 31.93 -128.89 -25.66
CA ARG A 739 33.29 -128.92 -25.09
C ARG A 739 33.56 -130.21 -24.31
N LEU A 740 32.58 -130.71 -23.57
CA LEU A 740 32.64 -132.01 -22.89
C LEU A 740 32.73 -133.16 -23.90
N LEU A 741 31.93 -133.11 -24.96
CA LEU A 741 31.88 -134.10 -26.04
C LEU A 741 33.18 -134.11 -26.86
N THR A 742 33.78 -132.94 -27.08
CA THR A 742 35.08 -132.78 -27.74
C THR A 742 36.20 -133.34 -26.86
N ASN A 743 36.20 -133.05 -25.54
CA ASN A 743 37.16 -133.65 -24.61
C ASN A 743 37.00 -135.18 -24.53
N LEU A 744 35.77 -135.70 -24.55
CA LEU A 744 35.50 -137.14 -24.65
C LEU A 744 36.03 -137.73 -25.96
N GLN A 745 35.80 -137.09 -27.11
CA GLN A 745 36.37 -137.53 -28.39
C GLN A 745 37.91 -137.47 -28.41
N VAL A 746 38.52 -136.50 -27.75
CA VAL A 746 39.99 -136.42 -27.61
C VAL A 746 40.51 -137.53 -26.69
N ASN A 747 39.87 -137.78 -25.55
CA ASN A 747 40.24 -138.88 -24.64
C ASN A 747 40.09 -140.25 -25.32
N ILE A 748 38.98 -140.49 -26.03
CA ILE A 748 38.76 -141.72 -26.82
C ILE A 748 39.82 -141.84 -27.93
N LYS A 749 40.23 -140.74 -28.59
CA LYS A 749 41.34 -140.77 -29.54
C LYS A 749 42.70 -141.05 -28.88
N CYS A 750 42.93 -140.61 -27.65
CA CYS A 750 44.13 -140.95 -26.89
C CYS A 750 44.16 -142.45 -26.51
N GLU A 751 43.03 -143.02 -26.07
CA GLU A 751 42.90 -144.46 -25.81
C GLU A 751 43.06 -145.29 -27.09
N VAL A 752 42.43 -144.90 -28.20
CA VAL A 752 42.61 -145.54 -29.52
C VAL A 752 44.05 -145.41 -30.02
N GLY A 753 44.74 -144.31 -29.70
CA GLY A 753 46.17 -144.13 -29.94
C GLY A 753 47.03 -145.13 -29.16
N GLN A 754 46.69 -145.40 -27.90
CA GLN A 754 47.37 -146.43 -27.09
C GLN A 754 47.10 -147.85 -27.60
N ILE A 755 45.90 -148.12 -28.14
CA ILE A 755 45.55 -149.42 -28.75
C ILE A 755 46.33 -149.67 -30.05
N HIS A 756 46.62 -148.62 -30.84
CA HIS A 756 47.37 -148.75 -32.10
C HIS A 756 48.90 -148.83 -31.96
N SER A 757 49.45 -148.82 -30.74
CA SER A 757 50.89 -148.91 -30.47
C SER A 757 51.32 -150.24 -29.81
N SER A 758 50.65 -151.35 -30.14
CA SER A 758 51.04 -152.72 -29.74
C SER A 758 51.24 -153.62 -30.96
N PRO A 759 52.50 -153.83 -31.43
CA PRO A 759 52.83 -154.83 -32.44
C PRO A 759 53.07 -156.19 -31.79
N ALA A 760 52.33 -157.22 -32.22
CA ALA A 760 52.53 -158.60 -31.78
C ALA A 760 53.43 -159.38 -32.76
N CYS A 761 54.73 -159.06 -32.79
CA CYS A 761 55.80 -159.96 -33.25
C CYS A 761 57.17 -159.44 -32.77
#